data_AF-A0A2E2B630-F1
#
_entry.id   AF-A0A2E2B630-F1
#
_cell.length_a   1.000
_cell.length_b   1.000
_cell.length_c   1.000
_cell.angle_alpha   90.00
_cell.angle_beta   90.00
_cell.angle_gamma   90.00
#
_symmetry.space_group_name_H-M   'P 1'
#
loop_
_entity.id
_entity.type
_entity.pdbx_description
1 polymer ?
#
loop_
_entity_poly.entity_id
_entity_poly.type
_entity_poly.pdbx_seq_one_letter_code
_entity_poly.pdbx_strand_id
1 'polypeptide(L)'
;MCQRLWTVCLLGLVQFCCTTAKAQTTAAFDWQKPVAQVLPTGEIRYKPQPFVFAKGQHVRYIDFQNGDDHNDGRTPTSAWKHHPWDPNARNQSQQDQQGDTYLFKRGVIYRGKIQIKRQGTAQNPIRITSDPTWGDVDAPAMWVGSQQVTGFKPLGSIPSQDDAVDGDITTAIQSWAKVTHPQSIEPGKTYSITLTLTDTFADEKVVVSLNWSKQNGQFGGYNTSARPGNIPAKQGTYTFELKPRDKADLGGFSLAVYRSTSGSWQDRTALGICNIPLTSAKKTRSVATHTLIPEPQKVWYVDLDFAPRNVWMINADKQVTRIPLARTPNWKVQDTDDIKRQWWQFDNPGNPHFKRVKVDNSEYLLGIDTKHLTESPDYYDGAYVWTEYGWVMGTPYPSRIRKFFPDRKGMAIKGQWGGGAGGNHLPRYSRYYLENKPQFLDDPDGEFWFEKRGSGGRLFIRLPGDQNPNEVAVEVAKHATLIDAESMNHLQISNLSFGFTNTWWDLDASPFANKDVDPACIRLLGHGDDIRVTHNRFEHVNLPVRLVVVGDGKTIDRVRITDNVIRYTDHGAMQLLDGSSWGQEYPTTQLLDVKVLRNKLQYIGMRPTSWGQGHAIDILCAQTCEVAGNVLNKLYGAGIFVYGGKRSAARTDRPLSRILIHHNQVTDSLLNNNDWGGIETWQAGPAYVYNNVSGNPGGYKLWGIANQPKEPGTARFGHAYYMDGGYKQYYFNNIAWGKSNDPYSPLGNTAAFQEIHGYQTNIFNNTAYNFVIGSRRQAPVAGQNKYMGNIWDSIGYMVFRHAKPSRQQADPNARDVGTVGSEFEHATNAYVNNLFYKLPTQVGVFEPTGVWYPDLDSFASAMQKRQSIGNVGHVSEQPVLRNAPQHDFRPTQAAVDQGVKVFVPWALYAVVGEWHFYHAGDDPTRIPDEHFHLSSHYVKRTDYHHMPRFPLTLVNADVSAYQDGPLEDWTKGSLTFDGQTTYATLTEQTRQQLVGKVESPIVNKPSDWVQIEAPAAITVDQPMTVSFKLRQSFAGKYLRADLHWLDEQGKFSGLNAWGGKPQLIS
;
A
#
# COMPACT_ATOMS: atom_id res chain seq x y z
N MET A 1 51.08 -12.55 76.42
CA MET A 1 52.49 -12.14 76.45
C MET A 1 53.13 -12.59 75.14
N CYS A 2 53.58 -11.64 74.31
CA CYS A 2 54.47 -11.79 73.14
C CYS A 2 53.93 -12.55 71.91
N GLN A 3 54.07 -12.13 70.65
CA GLN A 3 54.65 -10.97 69.94
C GLN A 3 54.16 -11.12 68.47
N ARG A 4 53.52 -10.10 67.86
CA ARG A 4 54.07 -9.25 66.77
C ARG A 4 54.83 -10.05 65.68
N LEU A 5 54.22 -10.24 64.50
CA LEU A 5 54.25 -9.37 63.30
C LEU A 5 55.26 -9.88 62.25
N TRP A 6 54.70 -10.36 61.13
CA TRP A 6 55.13 -10.16 59.73
C TRP A 6 56.59 -10.48 59.34
N THR A 7 56.77 -11.40 58.38
CA THR A 7 57.30 -11.19 57.00
C THR A 7 57.96 -12.47 56.47
N VAL A 8 57.70 -12.78 55.19
CA VAL A 8 58.30 -13.81 54.31
C VAL A 8 57.71 -15.23 54.41
N CYS A 9 56.72 -15.56 53.56
CA CYS A 9 56.62 -16.81 52.78
C CYS A 9 55.28 -16.92 52.02
N LEU A 10 55.02 -16.00 51.08
CA LEU A 10 53.98 -16.18 50.05
C LEU A 10 54.40 -15.47 48.76
N LEU A 11 55.53 -15.91 48.20
CA LEU A 11 56.12 -15.40 46.95
C LEU A 11 56.45 -16.54 45.96
N GLY A 12 55.67 -17.62 45.97
CA GLY A 12 56.02 -18.81 45.19
C GLY A 12 54.86 -19.54 44.50
N LEU A 13 53.72 -18.88 44.22
CA LEU A 13 52.59 -19.55 43.54
C LEU A 13 51.57 -18.61 42.88
N VAL A 14 52.00 -17.53 42.21
CA VAL A 14 51.15 -16.79 41.25
C VAL A 14 52.01 -16.29 40.08
N GLN A 15 52.56 -17.23 39.31
CA GLN A 15 53.25 -16.89 38.07
C GLN A 15 53.02 -18.00 37.05
N PHE A 16 51.77 -18.15 36.58
CA PHE A 16 51.40 -18.61 35.24
C PHE A 16 49.87 -18.58 35.11
N CYS A 17 49.34 -17.43 34.64
CA CYS A 17 48.12 -17.27 33.83
C CYS A 17 47.74 -15.77 33.71
N CYS A 18 48.70 -14.91 33.34
CA CYS A 18 48.35 -13.70 32.61
C CYS A 18 48.26 -14.05 31.13
N THR A 19 47.26 -14.85 30.75
CA THR A 19 46.74 -14.73 29.38
C THR A 19 46.10 -13.37 29.31
N THR A 20 46.75 -12.44 28.62
CA THR A 20 46.08 -11.27 28.07
C THR A 20 44.85 -11.79 27.32
N ALA A 21 43.68 -11.66 27.95
CA ALA A 21 42.42 -11.81 27.25
C ALA A 21 42.44 -10.72 26.18
N LYS A 22 42.87 -11.07 24.96
CA LYS A 22 42.54 -10.28 23.78
C LYS A 22 41.04 -10.11 23.86
N ALA A 23 40.59 -8.89 24.15
CA ALA A 23 39.19 -8.54 24.03
C ALA A 23 38.76 -9.07 22.66
N GLN A 24 37.93 -10.11 22.65
CA GLN A 24 37.24 -10.49 21.43
C GLN A 24 36.51 -9.23 21.03
N THR A 25 36.98 -8.57 19.98
CA THR A 25 36.19 -7.58 19.27
C THR A 25 34.95 -8.31 18.83
N THR A 26 33.89 -8.20 19.64
CA THR A 26 32.58 -8.69 19.28
C THR A 26 32.27 -8.09 17.93
N ALA A 27 31.93 -8.95 16.96
CA ALA A 27 31.52 -8.47 15.66
C ALA A 27 30.41 -7.44 15.89
N ALA A 28 30.59 -6.23 15.32
CA ALA A 28 29.60 -5.17 15.45
C ALA A 28 28.23 -5.72 15.04
N PHE A 29 27.20 -5.46 15.86
CA PHE A 29 25.83 -5.82 15.52
C PHE A 29 25.48 -5.26 14.14
N ASP A 30 24.60 -5.92 13.39
CA ASP A 30 24.32 -5.51 12.00
C ASP A 30 23.84 -4.03 11.90
N TRP A 31 23.11 -3.53 12.90
CA TRP A 31 22.67 -2.13 12.98
C TRP A 31 23.79 -1.12 13.28
N GLN A 32 24.97 -1.57 13.72
CA GLN A 32 26.15 -0.73 13.93
C GLN A 32 26.97 -0.53 12.65
N LYS A 33 26.69 -1.31 11.59
CA LYS A 33 27.37 -1.16 10.31
C LYS A 33 26.84 0.08 9.60
N PRO A 34 27.70 0.91 8.99
CA PRO A 34 27.23 2.05 8.18
C PRO A 34 26.30 1.59 7.06
N VAL A 35 25.03 1.99 7.15
CA VAL A 35 24.00 1.70 6.13
C VAL A 35 23.78 2.84 5.17
N ALA A 36 24.43 3.98 5.37
CA ALA A 36 24.27 5.19 4.58
C ALA A 36 25.56 6.01 4.53
N GLN A 37 25.70 6.88 3.53
CA GLN A 37 26.69 7.95 3.54
C GLN A 37 26.02 9.24 4.03
N VAL A 38 26.35 9.67 5.25
CA VAL A 38 25.90 10.95 5.80
C VAL A 38 26.87 12.05 5.37
N LEU A 39 26.35 13.13 4.79
CA LEU A 39 27.11 14.30 4.38
C LEU A 39 27.31 15.24 5.58
N PRO A 40 28.32 16.14 5.56
CA PRO A 40 28.53 17.09 6.65
C PRO A 40 27.32 17.96 6.98
N THR A 41 26.42 18.21 6.02
CA THR A 41 25.19 18.99 6.19
C THR A 41 24.06 18.22 6.90
N GLY A 42 24.21 16.92 7.12
CA GLY A 42 23.20 16.02 7.67
C GLY A 42 22.38 15.26 6.61
N GLU A 43 22.48 15.67 5.33
CA GLU A 43 21.83 14.96 4.22
C GLU A 43 22.46 13.56 3.98
N ILE A 44 21.70 12.69 3.33
CA ILE A 44 22.07 11.31 3.08
C ILE A 44 22.23 11.06 1.58
N ARG A 45 23.42 10.57 1.20
CA ARG A 45 23.71 10.17 -0.16
C ARG A 45 23.50 8.67 -0.33
N TYR A 46 22.86 8.31 -1.44
CA TYR A 46 22.72 6.92 -1.85
C TYR A 46 24.09 6.27 -2.07
N LYS A 47 24.36 5.21 -1.31
CA LYS A 47 25.59 4.41 -1.40
C LYS A 47 25.23 2.92 -1.27
N PRO A 48 24.92 2.23 -2.39
CA PRO A 48 24.65 0.81 -2.36
C PRO A 48 25.92 0.02 -2.08
N GLN A 49 25.75 -1.22 -1.63
CA GLN A 49 26.85 -2.19 -1.68
C GLN A 49 27.14 -2.59 -3.13
N PRO A 50 28.40 -2.93 -3.47
CA PRO A 50 28.70 -3.51 -4.78
C PRO A 50 27.99 -4.85 -4.96
N PHE A 51 27.47 -5.09 -6.16
CA PHE A 51 26.93 -6.40 -6.51
C PHE A 51 28.07 -7.44 -6.57
N VAL A 52 27.85 -8.59 -5.91
CA VAL A 52 28.75 -9.74 -5.96
C VAL A 52 28.03 -10.89 -6.66
N PHE A 53 28.52 -11.28 -7.83
CA PHE A 53 27.97 -12.41 -8.56
C PHE A 53 28.27 -13.74 -7.85
N ALA A 54 27.23 -14.54 -7.66
CA ALA A 54 27.33 -15.87 -7.07
C ALA A 54 26.44 -16.84 -7.85
N LYS A 55 26.95 -18.05 -8.07
CA LYS A 55 26.25 -19.16 -8.73
C LYS A 55 26.19 -20.38 -7.82
N GLY A 56 25.10 -21.12 -7.92
CA GLY A 56 24.94 -22.45 -7.33
C GLY A 56 25.60 -23.53 -8.16
N GLN A 57 25.26 -24.79 -7.89
CA GLN A 57 25.87 -25.94 -8.55
C GLN A 57 25.32 -26.15 -9.98
N HIS A 58 24.03 -25.88 -10.18
CA HIS A 58 23.33 -26.15 -11.43
C HIS A 58 22.91 -24.85 -12.11
N VAL A 59 23.79 -24.35 -12.98
CA VAL A 59 23.56 -23.13 -13.75
C VAL A 59 22.77 -23.42 -15.02
N ARG A 60 21.84 -22.53 -15.37
CA ARG A 60 21.09 -22.50 -16.63
C ARG A 60 21.20 -21.13 -17.29
N TYR A 61 21.51 -21.13 -18.58
CA TYR A 61 21.68 -19.93 -19.40
C TYR A 61 20.41 -19.66 -20.22
N ILE A 62 19.93 -18.41 -20.18
CA ILE A 62 18.71 -17.96 -20.86
C ILE A 62 19.06 -16.80 -21.81
N ASP A 63 18.88 -17.03 -23.11
CA ASP A 63 18.98 -16.04 -24.18
C ASP A 63 17.64 -16.03 -24.94
N PHE A 64 16.76 -15.10 -24.59
CA PHE A 64 15.42 -15.02 -25.20
C PHE A 64 15.45 -14.75 -26.71
N GLN A 65 16.52 -14.11 -27.20
CA GLN A 65 16.63 -13.72 -28.60
C GLN A 65 17.13 -14.88 -29.46
N ASN A 66 18.19 -15.58 -29.04
CA ASN A 66 18.88 -16.57 -29.86
C ASN A 66 18.92 -17.99 -29.26
N GLY A 67 18.39 -18.19 -28.06
CA GLY A 67 18.34 -19.50 -27.41
C GLY A 67 17.33 -20.45 -28.07
N ASP A 68 17.47 -21.74 -27.75
CA ASP A 68 16.55 -22.81 -28.17
C ASP A 68 16.22 -23.69 -26.96
N ASP A 69 14.93 -23.96 -26.77
CA ASP A 69 14.42 -24.80 -25.69
C ASP A 69 14.76 -26.29 -25.84
N HIS A 70 15.25 -26.72 -27.01
CA HIS A 70 15.81 -28.08 -27.20
C HIS A 70 17.22 -28.24 -26.63
N ASN A 71 17.93 -27.15 -26.37
CA ASN A 71 19.29 -27.21 -25.82
C ASN A 71 19.31 -27.70 -24.37
N ASP A 72 20.48 -28.08 -23.85
CA ASP A 72 20.61 -28.50 -22.45
C ASP A 72 20.64 -27.34 -21.43
N GLY A 73 20.81 -26.09 -21.90
CA GLY A 73 20.84 -24.88 -21.07
C GLY A 73 22.12 -24.71 -20.25
N ARG A 74 23.12 -25.59 -20.36
CA ARG A 74 24.26 -25.68 -19.43
C ARG A 74 25.42 -24.75 -19.75
N THR A 75 25.45 -24.17 -20.95
CA THR A 75 26.51 -23.27 -21.41
C THR A 75 25.93 -22.03 -22.10
N PRO A 76 26.70 -20.93 -22.23
CA PRO A 76 26.31 -19.77 -23.03
C PRO A 76 25.85 -20.11 -24.46
N THR A 77 26.48 -21.09 -25.11
CA THR A 77 26.19 -21.49 -26.50
C THR A 77 25.01 -22.44 -26.62
N SER A 78 24.66 -23.14 -25.53
CA SER A 78 23.50 -24.03 -25.44
C SER A 78 22.37 -23.39 -24.61
N ALA A 79 22.28 -22.06 -24.60
CA ALA A 79 21.29 -21.33 -23.82
C ALA A 79 19.85 -21.66 -24.27
N TRP A 80 18.93 -21.65 -23.31
CA TRP A 80 17.50 -21.77 -23.56
C TRP A 80 16.90 -20.46 -24.03
N LYS A 81 15.77 -20.55 -24.73
CA LYS A 81 14.97 -19.39 -25.07
C LYS A 81 14.14 -18.92 -23.88
N HIS A 82 13.54 -19.87 -23.17
CA HIS A 82 12.64 -19.58 -22.06
C HIS A 82 13.15 -20.14 -20.73
N HIS A 83 12.81 -19.45 -19.65
CA HIS A 83 12.96 -19.99 -18.30
C HIS A 83 12.04 -21.22 -18.12
N PRO A 84 12.41 -22.28 -17.38
CA PRO A 84 11.57 -23.49 -17.16
C PRO A 84 10.15 -23.20 -16.63
N TRP A 85 10.03 -22.07 -15.93
CA TRP A 85 8.79 -21.63 -15.28
C TRP A 85 7.96 -20.68 -16.15
N ASP A 86 8.42 -20.40 -17.37
CA ASP A 86 7.65 -19.68 -18.37
C ASP A 86 6.59 -20.61 -18.99
N PRO A 87 5.32 -20.17 -19.12
CA PRO A 87 4.29 -20.94 -19.81
C PRO A 87 4.64 -21.28 -21.27
N ASN A 88 5.53 -20.52 -21.91
CA ASN A 88 5.99 -20.75 -23.28
C ASN A 88 7.23 -21.65 -23.39
N ALA A 89 7.84 -22.04 -22.28
CA ALA A 89 8.95 -23.00 -22.29
C ALA A 89 8.49 -24.34 -22.88
N ARG A 90 9.36 -24.97 -23.67
CA ARG A 90 9.13 -26.27 -24.32
C ARG A 90 10.30 -27.21 -24.04
N ASN A 91 10.17 -28.47 -24.46
CA ASN A 91 11.28 -29.43 -24.56
C ASN A 91 12.15 -29.51 -23.29
N GLN A 92 13.47 -29.39 -23.42
CA GLN A 92 14.43 -29.55 -22.32
C GLN A 92 14.29 -28.44 -21.28
N SER A 93 14.05 -27.19 -21.71
CA SER A 93 13.88 -26.08 -20.76
C SER A 93 12.66 -26.30 -19.86
N GLN A 94 11.53 -26.74 -20.39
CA GLN A 94 10.33 -27.02 -19.59
C GLN A 94 10.51 -28.17 -18.58
N GLN A 95 11.38 -29.12 -18.88
CA GLN A 95 11.59 -30.33 -18.08
C GLN A 95 12.58 -30.14 -16.92
N ASP A 96 13.31 -29.03 -16.87
CA ASP A 96 14.33 -28.85 -15.85
C ASP A 96 13.75 -28.77 -14.43
N GLN A 97 14.33 -29.60 -13.56
CA GLN A 97 14.01 -29.66 -12.13
C GLN A 97 15.23 -29.40 -11.24
N GLN A 98 16.40 -29.15 -11.84
CA GLN A 98 17.69 -29.13 -11.15
C GLN A 98 18.28 -27.72 -11.00
N GLY A 99 17.99 -26.80 -11.92
CA GLY A 99 18.61 -25.48 -12.01
C GLY A 99 18.41 -24.64 -10.75
N ASP A 100 19.51 -24.32 -10.06
CA ASP A 100 19.54 -23.48 -8.86
C ASP A 100 20.03 -22.06 -9.17
N THR A 101 20.56 -21.81 -10.38
CA THR A 101 20.95 -20.48 -10.87
C THR A 101 20.53 -20.30 -12.31
N TYR A 102 19.67 -19.32 -12.56
CA TYR A 102 19.19 -18.94 -13.89
C TYR A 102 19.81 -17.61 -14.28
N LEU A 103 20.65 -17.65 -15.31
CA LEU A 103 21.37 -16.49 -15.84
C LEU A 103 20.62 -15.96 -17.06
N PHE A 104 20.21 -14.70 -16.99
CA PHE A 104 19.66 -13.97 -18.13
C PHE A 104 20.79 -13.21 -18.82
N LYS A 105 20.88 -13.36 -20.14
CA LYS A 105 21.94 -12.74 -20.94
C LYS A 105 21.81 -11.21 -20.91
N ARG A 106 22.93 -10.52 -20.66
CA ARG A 106 22.98 -9.06 -20.69
C ARG A 106 22.86 -8.52 -22.12
N GLY A 107 22.20 -7.37 -22.29
CA GLY A 107 21.87 -6.81 -23.61
C GLY A 107 20.67 -7.48 -24.30
N VAL A 108 20.06 -8.50 -23.68
CA VAL A 108 18.86 -9.17 -24.18
C VAL A 108 17.64 -8.77 -23.36
N ILE A 109 16.52 -8.60 -24.07
CA ILE A 109 15.20 -8.34 -23.48
C ILE A 109 14.42 -9.65 -23.37
N TYR A 110 14.21 -10.12 -22.14
CA TYR A 110 13.31 -11.22 -21.81
C TYR A 110 11.87 -10.69 -21.72
N ARG A 111 10.95 -11.25 -22.51
CA ARG A 111 9.53 -10.83 -22.58
C ARG A 111 8.55 -11.86 -22.01
N GLY A 112 9.09 -12.92 -21.41
CA GLY A 112 8.31 -13.95 -20.77
C GLY A 112 7.70 -13.52 -19.44
N LYS A 113 6.84 -14.35 -18.88
CA LYS A 113 6.38 -14.25 -17.49
C LYS A 113 6.56 -15.60 -16.84
N ILE A 114 6.89 -15.66 -15.56
CA ILE A 114 7.09 -16.92 -14.85
C ILE A 114 6.12 -17.07 -13.69
N GLN A 115 5.73 -18.32 -13.44
CA GLN A 115 5.06 -18.72 -12.20
C GLN A 115 6.02 -19.61 -11.43
N ILE A 116 6.40 -19.24 -10.21
CA ILE A 116 7.38 -20.01 -9.45
C ILE A 116 6.84 -21.41 -9.15
N LYS A 117 7.55 -22.45 -9.63
CA LYS A 117 7.15 -23.86 -9.49
C LYS A 117 7.97 -24.65 -8.46
N ARG A 118 9.14 -24.14 -8.06
CA ARG A 118 10.08 -24.83 -7.17
C ARG A 118 10.65 -23.86 -6.14
N GLN A 119 10.94 -24.40 -4.96
CA GLN A 119 11.50 -23.67 -3.83
C GLN A 119 12.98 -24.01 -3.64
N GLY A 120 13.77 -23.03 -3.19
CA GLY A 120 15.16 -23.26 -2.80
C GLY A 120 15.28 -23.89 -1.42
N THR A 121 16.52 -24.07 -0.98
CA THR A 121 16.88 -24.43 0.39
C THR A 121 17.90 -23.45 0.93
N ALA A 122 18.09 -23.37 2.25
CA ALA A 122 19.10 -22.50 2.84
C ALA A 122 20.52 -22.77 2.28
N GLN A 123 20.85 -24.04 2.01
CA GLN A 123 22.13 -24.46 1.43
C GLN A 123 22.21 -24.18 -0.07
N ASN A 124 21.11 -24.42 -0.79
CA ASN A 124 21.00 -24.24 -2.23
C ASN A 124 19.81 -23.31 -2.56
N PRO A 125 19.97 -21.99 -2.39
CA PRO A 125 18.92 -21.04 -2.75
C PRO A 125 18.82 -20.92 -4.27
N ILE A 126 17.62 -20.66 -4.78
CA ILE A 126 17.40 -20.40 -6.20
C ILE A 126 17.80 -18.96 -6.51
N ARG A 127 18.62 -18.77 -7.54
CA ARG A 127 19.11 -17.46 -7.98
C ARG A 127 18.58 -17.15 -9.38
N ILE A 128 17.89 -16.04 -9.54
CA ILE A 128 17.45 -15.48 -10.82
C ILE A 128 18.27 -14.21 -11.01
N THR A 129 19.25 -14.23 -11.91
CA THR A 129 20.24 -13.15 -12.00
C THR A 129 20.86 -13.01 -13.39
N SER A 130 21.85 -12.12 -13.53
CA SER A 130 22.69 -12.01 -14.72
C SER A 130 24.17 -12.04 -14.33
N ASP A 131 24.97 -12.70 -15.15
CA ASP A 131 26.44 -12.72 -15.03
C ASP A 131 26.99 -11.44 -15.67
N PRO A 132 27.72 -10.58 -14.92
CA PRO A 132 28.33 -9.36 -15.47
C PRO A 132 29.27 -9.59 -16.66
N THR A 133 29.75 -10.81 -16.87
CA THR A 133 30.69 -11.17 -17.94
C THR A 133 30.03 -11.79 -19.17
N TRP A 134 28.72 -12.05 -19.14
CA TRP A 134 28.02 -12.74 -20.22
C TRP A 134 26.98 -11.85 -20.94
N GLY A 135 27.24 -11.58 -22.22
CA GLY A 135 26.43 -10.70 -23.05
C GLY A 135 27.09 -9.33 -23.23
N ASP A 136 26.28 -8.30 -23.40
CA ASP A 136 26.74 -6.91 -23.45
C ASP A 136 27.07 -6.41 -22.02
N VAL A 137 28.32 -6.04 -21.77
CA VAL A 137 28.78 -5.59 -20.43
C VAL A 137 28.18 -4.23 -20.05
N ASP A 138 27.87 -3.39 -21.03
CA ASP A 138 27.37 -2.03 -20.82
C ASP A 138 25.83 -1.98 -20.74
N ALA A 139 25.15 -3.04 -21.18
CA ALA A 139 23.69 -3.16 -21.10
C ALA A 139 23.23 -4.13 -20.01
N PRO A 140 22.13 -3.86 -19.28
CA PRO A 140 21.57 -4.81 -18.33
C PRO A 140 20.90 -6.00 -19.03
N ALA A 141 20.70 -7.10 -18.30
CA ALA A 141 19.69 -8.09 -18.67
C ALA A 141 18.31 -7.50 -18.33
N MET A 142 17.46 -7.30 -19.34
CA MET A 142 16.17 -6.64 -19.18
C MET A 142 15.02 -7.63 -19.18
N TRP A 143 14.06 -7.44 -18.29
CA TRP A 143 12.81 -8.19 -18.22
C TRP A 143 11.65 -7.22 -18.37
N VAL A 144 10.94 -7.28 -19.49
CA VAL A 144 9.90 -6.29 -19.81
C VAL A 144 8.52 -6.90 -19.93
N GLY A 145 7.51 -6.14 -19.51
CA GLY A 145 6.10 -6.53 -19.62
C GLY A 145 5.43 -6.12 -20.92
N SER A 146 6.16 -5.50 -21.85
CA SER A 146 5.64 -4.99 -23.12
C SER A 146 6.06 -5.84 -24.32
N GLN A 147 5.44 -5.56 -25.46
CA GLN A 147 5.87 -6.02 -26.78
C GLN A 147 6.22 -4.81 -27.63
N GLN A 148 7.32 -4.91 -28.38
CA GLN A 148 7.59 -3.94 -29.43
C GLN A 148 6.59 -4.18 -30.57
N VAL A 149 5.89 -3.12 -30.98
CA VAL A 149 4.86 -3.18 -32.03
C VAL A 149 5.35 -2.41 -33.25
N THR A 150 5.08 -2.96 -34.44
CA THR A 150 5.40 -2.41 -35.75
C THR A 150 4.20 -2.58 -36.69
N GLY A 151 4.29 -2.07 -37.92
CA GLY A 151 3.24 -2.26 -38.92
C GLY A 151 2.03 -1.36 -38.69
N PHE A 152 2.27 -0.21 -38.08
CA PHE A 152 1.26 0.83 -37.91
C PHE A 152 0.83 1.35 -39.27
N LYS A 153 -0.48 1.56 -39.43
CA LYS A 153 -1.07 2.11 -40.65
C LYS A 153 -1.62 3.50 -40.37
N PRO A 154 -1.54 4.46 -41.32
CA PRO A 154 -2.20 5.76 -41.15
C PRO A 154 -3.69 5.55 -40.94
N LEU A 155 -4.32 6.31 -40.05
CA LEU A 155 -5.75 6.19 -39.78
C LEU A 155 -6.61 6.40 -41.03
N GLY A 156 -6.20 7.30 -41.92
CA GLY A 156 -6.85 7.51 -43.23
C GLY A 156 -6.83 6.30 -44.17
N SER A 157 -6.09 5.22 -43.85
CA SER A 157 -6.11 3.96 -44.60
C SER A 157 -7.22 2.99 -44.16
N ILE A 158 -7.97 3.32 -43.10
CA ILE A 158 -9.20 2.58 -42.79
C ILE A 158 -10.18 2.83 -43.94
N PRO A 159 -10.68 1.79 -44.64
CA PRO A 159 -11.67 1.96 -45.69
C PRO A 159 -12.86 2.77 -45.17
N SER A 160 -13.39 3.66 -46.01
CA SER A 160 -14.57 4.44 -45.66
C SER A 160 -15.70 3.50 -45.25
N GLN A 161 -16.59 3.93 -44.34
CA GLN A 161 -17.68 3.09 -43.87
C GLN A 161 -18.67 2.69 -44.98
N ASP A 162 -18.57 3.31 -46.15
CA ASP A 162 -19.31 2.96 -47.37
C ASP A 162 -18.69 1.74 -48.11
N ASP A 163 -17.48 1.32 -47.70
CA ASP A 163 -16.78 0.11 -48.16
C ASP A 163 -16.92 -1.06 -47.16
N ALA A 164 -17.92 -1.04 -46.26
CA ALA A 164 -18.26 -2.19 -45.43
C ALA A 164 -18.79 -3.32 -46.34
N VAL A 165 -17.84 -4.08 -46.87
CA VAL A 165 -18.06 -5.32 -47.61
C VAL A 165 -18.99 -6.21 -46.78
N ASP A 166 -20.04 -6.71 -47.42
CA ASP A 166 -20.86 -7.86 -46.99
C ASP A 166 -19.95 -9.06 -46.65
N GLY A 167 -19.39 -9.08 -45.43
CA GLY A 167 -18.41 -10.07 -45.00
C GLY A 167 -18.76 -10.67 -43.64
N ASP A 168 -18.55 -11.97 -43.50
CA ASP A 168 -18.80 -12.70 -42.26
C ASP A 168 -17.84 -12.30 -41.13
N ILE A 169 -18.34 -12.23 -39.89
CA ILE A 169 -17.59 -11.99 -38.66
C ILE A 169 -17.28 -13.31 -37.98
N THR A 170 -16.04 -13.51 -37.53
CA THR A 170 -15.66 -14.67 -36.72
C THR A 170 -15.54 -14.31 -35.24
N THR A 171 -16.37 -14.94 -34.40
CA THR A 171 -16.45 -14.74 -32.95
C THR A 171 -15.97 -15.99 -32.21
N ALA A 172 -14.97 -15.85 -31.34
CA ALA A 172 -14.63 -16.88 -30.37
C ALA A 172 -15.70 -16.92 -29.27
N ILE A 173 -16.43 -18.04 -29.16
CA ILE A 173 -17.53 -18.19 -28.20
C ILE A 173 -17.11 -18.94 -26.95
N GLN A 174 -16.11 -19.81 -27.06
CA GLN A 174 -15.47 -20.57 -25.98
C GLN A 174 -14.03 -20.91 -26.37
N SER A 175 -13.20 -21.34 -25.42
CA SER A 175 -11.83 -21.82 -25.72
C SER A 175 -11.79 -22.97 -26.74
N TRP A 176 -12.87 -23.74 -26.83
CA TRP A 176 -13.03 -24.89 -27.73
C TRP A 176 -13.74 -24.60 -29.06
N ALA A 177 -14.27 -23.37 -29.28
CA ALA A 177 -15.09 -23.06 -30.46
C ALA A 177 -15.05 -21.59 -30.94
N LYS A 178 -15.00 -21.42 -32.27
CA LYS A 178 -15.17 -20.15 -32.98
C LYS A 178 -16.31 -20.25 -33.99
N VAL A 179 -17.10 -19.20 -34.16
CA VAL A 179 -18.22 -19.15 -35.11
C VAL A 179 -18.02 -17.98 -36.07
N THR A 180 -18.08 -18.26 -37.37
CA THR A 180 -18.13 -17.28 -38.45
C THR A 180 -19.58 -17.12 -38.93
N HIS A 181 -20.13 -15.92 -38.86
CA HIS A 181 -21.52 -15.62 -39.21
C HIS A 181 -21.66 -14.24 -39.88
N PRO A 182 -22.75 -13.99 -40.64
CA PRO A 182 -23.01 -12.68 -41.23
C PRO A 182 -23.10 -11.57 -40.17
N GLN A 183 -22.78 -10.33 -40.54
CA GLN A 183 -22.83 -9.20 -39.60
C GLN A 183 -24.23 -8.92 -39.04
N SER A 184 -25.26 -9.23 -39.81
CA SER A 184 -26.66 -9.14 -39.42
C SER A 184 -27.48 -10.17 -40.18
N ILE A 185 -28.58 -10.60 -39.58
CA ILE A 185 -29.51 -11.55 -40.18
C ILE A 185 -30.94 -11.04 -40.06
N GLU A 186 -31.80 -11.39 -41.02
CA GLU A 186 -33.22 -11.03 -40.99
C GLU A 186 -34.13 -12.27 -41.08
N PRO A 187 -35.35 -12.19 -40.51
CA PRO A 187 -36.34 -13.22 -40.68
C PRO A 187 -36.58 -13.59 -42.16
N GLY A 188 -36.79 -14.88 -42.42
CA GLY A 188 -37.21 -15.36 -43.74
C GLY A 188 -36.09 -15.63 -44.75
N LYS A 189 -34.85 -15.16 -44.50
CA LYS A 189 -33.66 -15.52 -45.30
C LYS A 189 -32.89 -16.69 -44.69
N THR A 190 -32.22 -17.47 -45.53
CA THR A 190 -31.33 -18.54 -45.09
C THR A 190 -29.90 -18.01 -45.05
N TYR A 191 -29.19 -18.31 -43.96
CA TYR A 191 -27.81 -17.90 -43.73
C TYR A 191 -26.93 -19.12 -43.48
N SER A 192 -25.71 -19.06 -44.01
CA SER A 192 -24.66 -20.03 -43.72
C SER A 192 -23.84 -19.53 -42.54
N ILE A 193 -23.59 -20.39 -41.56
CA ILE A 193 -22.75 -20.14 -40.40
C ILE A 193 -21.70 -21.23 -40.31
N THR A 194 -20.46 -20.84 -40.09
CA THR A 194 -19.34 -21.78 -40.00
C THR A 194 -18.85 -21.88 -38.56
N LEU A 195 -18.89 -23.06 -37.97
CA LEU A 195 -18.35 -23.38 -36.66
C LEU A 195 -16.99 -24.06 -36.81
N THR A 196 -15.96 -23.56 -36.14
CA THR A 196 -14.65 -24.22 -36.02
C THR A 196 -14.45 -24.71 -34.59
N LEU A 197 -14.27 -26.02 -34.43
CA LEU A 197 -13.93 -26.68 -33.18
C LEU A 197 -12.42 -26.88 -33.12
N THR A 198 -11.81 -26.45 -32.00
CA THR A 198 -10.35 -26.53 -31.81
C THR A 198 -9.88 -27.84 -31.19
N ASP A 199 -10.82 -28.70 -30.76
CA ASP A 199 -10.56 -29.98 -30.08
C ASP A 199 -11.61 -31.03 -30.45
N THR A 200 -11.33 -32.32 -30.15
CA THR A 200 -12.23 -33.46 -30.36
C THR A 200 -12.79 -33.96 -29.03
N PHE A 201 -14.10 -34.11 -28.95
CA PHE A 201 -14.82 -34.59 -27.77
C PHE A 201 -15.50 -35.93 -28.10
N ALA A 202 -14.95 -37.01 -27.53
CA ALA A 202 -15.47 -38.37 -27.75
C ALA A 202 -16.91 -38.50 -27.22
N ASP A 203 -17.74 -39.25 -27.95
CA ASP A 203 -19.14 -39.57 -27.60
C ASP A 203 -20.09 -38.37 -27.42
N GLU A 204 -19.66 -37.18 -27.84
CA GLU A 204 -20.47 -35.98 -27.83
C GLU A 204 -20.85 -35.51 -29.24
N LYS A 205 -21.95 -34.77 -29.29
CA LYS A 205 -22.45 -34.07 -30.46
C LYS A 205 -22.44 -32.58 -30.22
N VAL A 206 -22.24 -31.82 -31.29
CA VAL A 206 -22.37 -30.37 -31.30
C VAL A 206 -23.66 -29.98 -31.99
N VAL A 207 -24.38 -29.04 -31.37
CA VAL A 207 -25.65 -28.51 -31.84
C VAL A 207 -25.55 -27.00 -31.97
N VAL A 208 -26.06 -26.47 -33.08
CA VAL A 208 -26.16 -25.04 -33.33
C VAL A 208 -27.65 -24.67 -33.42
N SER A 209 -28.06 -23.67 -32.65
CA SER A 209 -29.44 -23.19 -32.63
C SER A 209 -29.47 -21.66 -32.52
N LEU A 210 -30.54 -21.05 -33.00
CA LEU A 210 -30.76 -19.61 -32.91
C LEU A 210 -31.90 -19.36 -31.91
N ASN A 211 -31.62 -18.51 -30.94
CA ASN A 211 -32.58 -17.93 -30.01
C ASN A 211 -32.87 -16.48 -30.42
N TRP A 212 -33.90 -15.88 -29.83
CA TRP A 212 -34.25 -14.48 -30.04
C TRP A 212 -34.45 -13.74 -28.72
N SER A 213 -34.32 -12.42 -28.76
CA SER A 213 -34.57 -11.50 -27.65
C SER A 213 -35.65 -10.49 -28.02
N LYS A 214 -36.34 -9.96 -27.02
CA LYS A 214 -37.31 -8.88 -27.13
C LYS A 214 -36.63 -7.52 -27.40
N GLN A 215 -37.37 -6.50 -27.83
CA GLN A 215 -36.83 -5.14 -28.06
C GLN A 215 -36.23 -4.51 -26.80
N ASN A 216 -36.71 -4.88 -25.61
CA ASN A 216 -36.17 -4.44 -24.33
C ASN A 216 -34.97 -5.26 -23.82
N GLY A 217 -34.42 -6.16 -24.64
CA GLY A 217 -33.27 -7.00 -24.31
C GLY A 217 -33.58 -8.26 -23.50
N GLN A 218 -34.83 -8.51 -23.09
CA GLN A 218 -35.21 -9.74 -22.41
C GLN A 218 -35.14 -10.96 -23.35
N PHE A 219 -34.82 -12.14 -22.82
CA PHE A 219 -34.79 -13.38 -23.60
C PHE A 219 -36.19 -13.75 -24.13
N GLY A 220 -36.32 -13.94 -25.44
CA GLY A 220 -37.57 -14.27 -26.13
C GLY A 220 -37.75 -15.77 -26.36
N GLY A 221 -36.70 -16.57 -26.21
CA GLY A 221 -36.74 -18.02 -26.34
C GLY A 221 -36.11 -18.56 -27.62
N TYR A 222 -36.39 -19.83 -27.90
CA TYR A 222 -35.93 -20.52 -29.11
C TYR A 222 -36.57 -19.95 -30.38
N ASN A 223 -35.78 -19.80 -31.45
CA ASN A 223 -36.24 -19.30 -32.74
C ASN A 223 -36.22 -20.41 -33.82
N THR A 224 -35.04 -20.97 -34.12
CA THR A 224 -34.86 -22.01 -35.14
C THR A 224 -33.62 -22.86 -34.87
N SER A 225 -33.56 -24.08 -35.41
CA SER A 225 -32.40 -24.97 -35.34
C SER A 225 -31.58 -24.86 -36.61
N ALA A 226 -30.27 -25.04 -36.48
CA ALA A 226 -29.39 -25.16 -37.64
C ALA A 226 -29.57 -26.50 -38.36
N ARG A 227 -29.16 -26.55 -39.62
CA ARG A 227 -29.04 -27.80 -40.40
C ARG A 227 -27.59 -27.97 -40.86
N PRO A 228 -26.97 -29.15 -40.67
CA PRO A 228 -27.48 -30.34 -39.97
C PRO A 228 -27.75 -30.07 -38.48
N GLY A 229 -28.75 -30.73 -37.90
CA GLY A 229 -29.24 -30.43 -36.54
C GLY A 229 -28.29 -30.79 -35.40
N ASN A 230 -27.41 -31.77 -35.62
CA ASN A 230 -26.28 -32.07 -34.74
C ASN A 230 -25.22 -32.83 -35.54
N ILE A 231 -23.98 -32.75 -35.10
CA ILE A 231 -22.82 -33.41 -35.72
C ILE A 231 -21.92 -34.01 -34.62
N PRO A 232 -21.10 -35.03 -34.92
CA PRO A 232 -20.05 -35.47 -34.00
C PRO A 232 -19.12 -34.30 -33.63
N ALA A 233 -18.80 -34.15 -32.35
CA ALA A 233 -18.00 -33.05 -31.81
C ALA A 233 -16.49 -33.25 -32.06
N LYS A 234 -16.06 -33.39 -33.33
CA LYS A 234 -14.66 -33.59 -33.69
C LYS A 234 -13.97 -32.25 -34.01
N GLN A 235 -12.66 -32.20 -33.86
CA GLN A 235 -11.87 -31.05 -34.28
C GLN A 235 -12.04 -30.83 -35.78
N GLY A 236 -12.29 -29.58 -36.20
CA GLY A 236 -12.51 -29.24 -37.60
C GLY A 236 -13.50 -28.10 -37.80
N THR A 237 -13.83 -27.85 -39.05
CA THR A 237 -14.73 -26.76 -39.47
C THR A 237 -16.01 -27.34 -40.07
N TYR A 238 -17.14 -26.80 -39.64
CA TYR A 238 -18.48 -27.28 -39.97
C TYR A 238 -19.37 -26.13 -40.40
N THR A 239 -20.17 -26.35 -41.43
CA THR A 239 -21.09 -25.34 -41.94
C THR A 239 -22.53 -25.73 -41.61
N PHE A 240 -23.29 -24.74 -41.17
CA PHE A 240 -24.65 -24.85 -40.67
C PHE A 240 -25.54 -23.83 -41.38
N GLU A 241 -26.70 -24.26 -41.84
CA GLU A 241 -27.71 -23.35 -42.38
C GLU A 241 -28.77 -23.01 -41.34
N LEU A 242 -29.11 -21.74 -41.23
CA LEU A 242 -30.15 -21.21 -40.34
C LEU A 242 -31.10 -20.32 -41.11
N LYS A 243 -32.41 -20.51 -40.88
CA LYS A 243 -33.46 -19.66 -41.42
C LYS A 243 -34.23 -18.99 -40.27
N PRO A 244 -33.84 -17.77 -39.85
CA PRO A 244 -34.49 -17.07 -38.75
C PRO A 244 -35.98 -16.85 -39.04
N ARG A 245 -36.80 -16.96 -38.00
CA ARG A 245 -38.24 -16.72 -38.05
C ARG A 245 -38.57 -15.40 -37.38
N ASP A 246 -39.59 -14.73 -37.91
CA ASP A 246 -40.09 -13.50 -37.31
C ASP A 246 -40.84 -13.81 -36.00
N LYS A 247 -40.85 -12.85 -35.08
CA LYS A 247 -41.48 -12.96 -33.75
C LYS A 247 -42.11 -11.63 -33.37
N ALA A 248 -43.27 -11.68 -32.70
CA ALA A 248 -43.84 -10.51 -32.07
C ALA A 248 -42.84 -9.96 -31.04
N ASP A 249 -42.51 -8.67 -31.13
CA ASP A 249 -41.51 -7.98 -30.29
C ASP A 249 -40.04 -8.40 -30.52
N LEU A 250 -39.69 -8.88 -31.72
CA LEU A 250 -38.31 -9.26 -32.03
C LEU A 250 -37.33 -8.07 -31.93
N GLY A 251 -36.36 -8.16 -31.02
CA GLY A 251 -35.31 -7.17 -30.79
C GLY A 251 -33.89 -7.61 -31.21
N GLY A 252 -33.65 -8.92 -31.34
CA GLY A 252 -32.34 -9.44 -31.77
C GLY A 252 -32.28 -10.97 -31.78
N PHE A 253 -31.16 -11.52 -32.29
CA PHE A 253 -30.90 -12.96 -32.29
C PHE A 253 -29.65 -13.33 -31.48
N SER A 254 -29.65 -14.53 -30.91
CA SER A 254 -28.51 -15.10 -30.21
C SER A 254 -28.29 -16.53 -30.69
N LEU A 255 -27.16 -16.77 -31.35
CA LEU A 255 -26.72 -18.11 -31.73
C LEU A 255 -26.19 -18.84 -30.49
N ALA A 256 -26.77 -19.99 -30.19
CA ALA A 256 -26.33 -20.89 -29.13
C ALA A 256 -25.69 -22.14 -29.75
N VAL A 257 -24.43 -22.40 -29.39
CA VAL A 257 -23.69 -23.60 -29.77
C VAL A 257 -23.42 -24.40 -28.50
N TYR A 258 -23.88 -25.63 -28.44
CA TYR A 258 -23.69 -26.48 -27.27
C TYR A 258 -23.21 -27.88 -27.65
N ARG A 259 -22.47 -28.48 -26.72
CA ARG A 259 -22.07 -29.90 -26.77
C ARG A 259 -23.04 -30.72 -25.92
N SER A 260 -23.39 -31.94 -26.34
CA SER A 260 -24.32 -32.83 -25.64
C SER A 260 -24.04 -34.28 -26.03
N THR A 261 -24.22 -35.21 -25.09
CA THR A 261 -24.06 -36.65 -25.33
C THR A 261 -25.11 -37.22 -26.29
N SER A 262 -26.34 -36.70 -26.25
CA SER A 262 -27.43 -37.17 -27.11
C SER A 262 -27.72 -36.25 -28.30
N GLY A 263 -27.24 -35.00 -28.25
CA GLY A 263 -27.65 -33.90 -29.13
C GLY A 263 -28.85 -33.12 -28.61
N SER A 264 -29.22 -33.31 -27.34
CA SER A 264 -30.33 -32.63 -26.67
C SER A 264 -29.84 -31.45 -25.82
N TRP A 265 -30.69 -30.45 -25.63
CA TRP A 265 -30.34 -29.29 -24.78
C TRP A 265 -30.24 -29.65 -23.28
N GLN A 266 -30.98 -30.68 -22.87
CA GLN A 266 -31.14 -31.10 -21.48
C GLN A 266 -29.88 -31.74 -20.89
N ASP A 267 -29.05 -32.38 -21.71
CA ASP A 267 -27.81 -33.08 -21.33
C ASP A 267 -26.57 -32.37 -21.88
N ARG A 268 -26.65 -31.04 -22.05
CA ARG A 268 -25.52 -30.26 -22.57
C ARG A 268 -24.34 -30.27 -21.59
N THR A 269 -23.13 -30.49 -22.11
CA THR A 269 -21.88 -30.50 -21.34
C THR A 269 -21.13 -29.17 -21.44
N ALA A 270 -21.37 -28.37 -22.47
CA ALA A 270 -20.84 -27.02 -22.62
C ALA A 270 -21.74 -26.13 -23.50
N LEU A 271 -21.65 -24.81 -23.34
CA LEU A 271 -22.44 -23.82 -24.08
C LEU A 271 -21.61 -22.57 -24.43
N GLY A 272 -21.64 -22.15 -25.69
CA GLY A 272 -21.17 -20.85 -26.16
C GLY A 272 -22.30 -20.08 -26.83
N ILE A 273 -22.33 -18.76 -26.65
CA ILE A 273 -23.37 -17.88 -27.20
C ILE A 273 -22.71 -16.73 -27.97
N CYS A 274 -23.27 -16.40 -29.13
CA CYS A 274 -22.91 -15.22 -29.91
C CYS A 274 -24.18 -14.45 -30.31
N ASN A 275 -24.21 -13.13 -30.12
CA ASN A 275 -25.35 -12.31 -30.54
C ASN A 275 -25.20 -11.90 -32.01
N ILE A 276 -26.28 -12.00 -32.80
CA ILE A 276 -26.32 -11.59 -34.20
C ILE A 276 -27.41 -10.50 -34.37
N PRO A 277 -27.04 -9.27 -34.77
CA PRO A 277 -27.99 -8.18 -34.99
C PRO A 277 -29.03 -8.45 -36.08
N LEU A 278 -30.19 -7.78 -35.98
CA LEU A 278 -31.22 -7.72 -37.04
C LEU A 278 -30.82 -6.77 -38.17
N THR A 279 -31.06 -7.16 -39.43
CA THR A 279 -30.82 -6.29 -40.61
C THR A 279 -31.68 -5.02 -40.61
N SER A 280 -32.88 -5.05 -40.01
CA SER A 280 -33.86 -3.94 -39.99
C SER A 280 -33.92 -3.16 -38.67
N ALA A 281 -33.04 -3.45 -37.70
CA ALA A 281 -32.86 -2.49 -36.61
C ALA A 281 -32.34 -1.20 -37.25
N LYS A 282 -33.17 -0.13 -37.24
CA LYS A 282 -32.71 1.23 -37.50
C LYS A 282 -31.40 1.39 -36.76
N LYS A 283 -30.28 1.38 -37.50
CA LYS A 283 -29.00 1.83 -36.99
C LYS A 283 -29.29 3.25 -36.52
N THR A 284 -29.46 3.46 -35.21
CA THR A 284 -28.70 4.55 -34.60
C THR A 284 -27.28 4.25 -35.06
N ARG A 285 -26.86 4.93 -36.13
CA ARG A 285 -25.52 4.81 -36.67
C ARG A 285 -24.62 5.06 -35.48
N SER A 286 -24.04 4.01 -34.90
CA SER A 286 -22.88 4.20 -34.06
C SER A 286 -21.85 4.77 -35.01
N VAL A 287 -21.66 6.07 -34.93
CA VAL A 287 -20.54 6.75 -35.59
C VAL A 287 -19.32 5.91 -35.27
N ALA A 288 -18.61 5.46 -36.31
CA ALA A 288 -17.45 4.62 -36.06
C ALA A 288 -16.52 5.39 -35.13
N THR A 289 -16.16 4.81 -33.99
CA THR A 289 -15.47 5.52 -32.91
C THR A 289 -14.20 6.25 -33.37
N HIS A 290 -13.53 5.72 -34.41
CA HIS A 290 -12.37 6.33 -35.02
C HIS A 290 -12.67 7.62 -35.82
N THR A 291 -13.89 7.85 -36.30
CA THR A 291 -14.26 9.12 -36.96
C THR A 291 -14.49 10.24 -35.95
N LEU A 292 -14.47 9.93 -34.65
CA LEU A 292 -14.50 10.90 -33.56
C LEU A 292 -13.10 11.41 -33.18
N ILE A 293 -12.04 10.81 -33.74
CA ILE A 293 -10.65 11.20 -33.48
C ILE A 293 -10.35 12.52 -34.20
N PRO A 294 -9.90 13.56 -33.49
CA PRO A 294 -9.47 14.82 -34.11
C PRO A 294 -8.23 14.63 -34.98
N GLU A 295 -8.10 15.43 -36.04
CA GLU A 295 -6.93 15.41 -36.93
C GLU A 295 -6.50 14.00 -37.38
N PRO A 296 -7.41 13.18 -37.94
CA PRO A 296 -7.16 11.76 -38.19
C PRO A 296 -5.95 11.50 -39.08
N GLN A 297 -5.55 12.45 -39.93
CA GLN A 297 -4.35 12.38 -40.76
C GLN A 297 -3.03 12.29 -39.96
N LYS A 298 -3.03 12.63 -38.67
CA LYS A 298 -1.86 12.58 -37.76
C LYS A 298 -1.81 11.33 -36.90
N VAL A 299 -2.84 10.49 -36.98
CA VAL A 299 -3.02 9.32 -36.13
C VAL A 299 -2.73 8.04 -36.91
N TRP A 300 -2.11 7.08 -36.24
CA TRP A 300 -1.81 5.76 -36.76
C TRP A 300 -2.52 4.70 -35.96
N TYR A 301 -2.70 3.51 -36.53
CA TYR A 301 -3.33 2.40 -35.82
C TYR A 301 -2.69 1.05 -36.10
N VAL A 302 -2.91 0.11 -35.19
CA VAL A 302 -2.55 -1.31 -35.29
C VAL A 302 -3.52 -2.16 -34.49
N ASP A 303 -3.84 -3.36 -34.97
CA ASP A 303 -4.68 -4.32 -34.26
C ASP A 303 -3.81 -5.23 -33.37
N LEU A 304 -4.23 -5.42 -32.13
CA LEU A 304 -3.55 -6.20 -31.10
C LEU A 304 -4.46 -7.31 -30.57
N ASP A 305 -3.87 -8.45 -30.19
CA ASP A 305 -4.57 -9.58 -29.56
C ASP A 305 -4.66 -9.45 -28.02
N PHE A 306 -4.11 -8.37 -27.45
CA PHE A 306 -4.14 -8.01 -26.03
C PHE A 306 -4.56 -6.55 -25.81
N ALA A 307 -4.90 -6.18 -24.56
CA ALA A 307 -5.39 -4.85 -24.19
C ALA A 307 -4.38 -4.04 -23.37
N PRO A 308 -3.69 -3.04 -23.96
CA PRO A 308 -2.71 -2.22 -23.26
C PRO A 308 -3.31 -1.03 -22.53
N ARG A 309 -2.83 -0.75 -21.31
CA ARG A 309 -3.07 0.51 -20.58
C ARG A 309 -1.87 1.46 -20.59
N ASN A 310 -0.73 1.02 -21.12
CA ASN A 310 0.50 1.81 -21.18
C ASN A 310 1.21 1.64 -22.54
N VAL A 311 1.78 2.72 -23.05
CA VAL A 311 2.58 2.77 -24.28
C VAL A 311 3.80 3.66 -24.06
N TRP A 312 4.94 3.28 -24.64
CA TRP A 312 6.18 4.07 -24.64
C TRP A 312 6.77 4.17 -26.03
N MET A 313 7.34 5.33 -26.32
CA MET A 313 8.22 5.56 -27.45
C MET A 313 9.67 5.50 -26.94
N ILE A 314 10.55 4.85 -27.71
CA ILE A 314 11.98 4.78 -27.46
C ILE A 314 12.70 5.34 -28.68
N ASN A 315 13.40 6.46 -28.46
CA ASN A 315 14.17 7.16 -29.49
C ASN A 315 15.48 6.43 -29.81
N ALA A 316 16.15 6.85 -30.90
CA ALA A 316 17.43 6.29 -31.32
C ALA A 316 18.53 6.42 -30.25
N ASP A 317 18.49 7.48 -29.45
CA ASP A 317 19.36 7.75 -28.29
C ASP A 317 18.98 6.95 -27.02
N LYS A 318 18.00 6.05 -27.14
CA LYS A 318 17.42 5.24 -26.04
C LYS A 318 16.66 6.04 -24.98
N GLN A 319 16.33 7.31 -25.24
CA GLN A 319 15.41 8.05 -24.38
C GLN A 319 14.02 7.40 -24.43
N VAL A 320 13.46 7.15 -23.24
CA VAL A 320 12.12 6.59 -23.08
C VAL A 320 11.13 7.71 -22.80
N THR A 321 10.07 7.78 -23.61
CA THR A 321 8.94 8.69 -23.42
C THR A 321 7.67 7.88 -23.23
N ARG A 322 7.00 8.02 -22.08
CA ARG A 322 5.68 7.42 -21.88
C ARG A 322 4.64 8.23 -22.65
N ILE A 323 3.89 7.57 -23.51
CA ILE A 323 2.78 8.18 -24.24
C ILE A 323 1.53 8.08 -23.35
N PRO A 324 0.94 9.20 -22.91
CA PRO A 324 -0.26 9.19 -22.08
C PRO A 324 -1.47 8.60 -22.80
N LEU A 325 -2.38 8.00 -22.04
CA LEU A 325 -3.71 7.67 -22.55
C LEU A 325 -4.43 8.98 -22.88
N ALA A 326 -5.07 9.04 -24.05
CA ALA A 326 -5.82 10.17 -24.58
C ALA A 326 -6.70 10.79 -23.49
N ARG A 327 -6.48 12.07 -23.20
CA ARG A 327 -7.03 12.77 -22.04
C ARG A 327 -7.38 14.22 -22.37
N THR A 328 -8.20 14.83 -21.52
CA THR A 328 -8.51 16.25 -21.61
C THR A 328 -8.65 16.85 -20.21
N PRO A 329 -8.04 18.02 -19.94
CA PRO A 329 -7.15 18.76 -20.83
C PRO A 329 -5.80 18.03 -21.03
N ASN A 330 -5.03 18.44 -22.04
CA ASN A 330 -3.68 17.94 -22.34
C ASN A 330 -2.64 18.47 -21.35
N TRP A 331 -2.82 18.09 -20.08
CA TRP A 331 -2.10 18.66 -18.96
C TRP A 331 -0.69 18.09 -18.82
N LYS A 332 0.22 18.94 -18.31
CA LYS A 332 1.60 18.63 -17.99
C LYS A 332 1.95 19.14 -16.59
N VAL A 333 2.90 18.47 -15.95
CA VAL A 333 3.48 18.96 -14.70
C VAL A 333 4.37 20.16 -15.02
N GLN A 334 3.89 21.37 -14.74
CA GLN A 334 4.67 22.62 -14.87
C GLN A 334 5.36 23.03 -13.57
N ASP A 335 4.76 22.64 -12.43
CA ASP A 335 5.24 22.93 -11.09
C ASP A 335 5.18 21.64 -10.27
N THR A 336 6.30 21.24 -9.66
CA THR A 336 6.33 20.04 -8.82
C THR A 336 5.68 20.25 -7.46
N ASP A 337 5.53 21.49 -7.01
CA ASP A 337 4.81 21.84 -5.78
C ASP A 337 3.29 21.91 -5.99
N ASP A 338 2.85 21.99 -7.25
CA ASP A 338 1.45 21.86 -7.68
C ASP A 338 1.34 21.06 -9.00
N ILE A 339 1.51 19.75 -8.90
CA ILE A 339 1.49 18.85 -10.06
C ILE A 339 0.13 18.75 -10.77
N LYS A 340 -0.93 19.29 -10.15
CA LYS A 340 -2.31 19.26 -10.63
C LYS A 340 -2.78 20.63 -11.14
N ARG A 341 -1.88 21.62 -11.26
CA ARG A 341 -2.19 23.01 -11.63
C ARG A 341 -3.01 23.17 -12.92
N GLN A 342 -2.77 22.30 -13.90
CA GLN A 342 -3.43 22.35 -15.21
C GLN A 342 -4.73 21.53 -15.29
N TRP A 343 -5.14 20.89 -14.20
CA TRP A 343 -6.39 20.12 -14.18
C TRP A 343 -7.59 21.07 -14.12
N TRP A 344 -8.74 20.62 -14.62
CA TRP A 344 -10.01 21.31 -14.41
C TRP A 344 -10.46 21.18 -12.95
N GLN A 345 -11.52 21.88 -12.55
CA GLN A 345 -12.00 21.89 -11.18
C GLN A 345 -13.52 21.92 -11.11
N PHE A 346 -14.10 21.20 -10.15
CA PHE A 346 -15.53 21.25 -9.91
C PHE A 346 -15.94 22.58 -9.27
N ASP A 347 -16.91 23.29 -9.84
CA ASP A 347 -17.44 24.54 -9.28
C ASP A 347 -18.61 24.34 -8.32
N ASN A 348 -19.36 23.23 -8.45
CA ASN A 348 -20.45 22.81 -7.56
C ASN A 348 -21.33 24.01 -7.09
N PRO A 349 -22.17 24.60 -7.97
CA PRO A 349 -22.93 25.80 -7.64
C PRO A 349 -23.99 25.52 -6.55
N GLY A 350 -24.14 26.49 -5.63
CA GLY A 350 -25.13 26.48 -4.56
C GLY A 350 -24.79 25.63 -3.32
N ASN A 351 -23.94 24.61 -3.43
CA ASN A 351 -23.46 23.83 -2.28
C ASN A 351 -21.94 23.62 -2.42
N PRO A 352 -21.10 24.06 -1.47
CA PRO A 352 -19.65 23.83 -1.53
C PRO A 352 -19.27 22.35 -1.40
N HIS A 353 -20.21 21.49 -1.01
CA HIS A 353 -20.09 20.03 -1.03
C HIS A 353 -20.78 19.42 -2.25
N PHE A 354 -20.50 18.15 -2.51
CA PHE A 354 -21.07 17.41 -3.62
C PHE A 354 -22.57 17.13 -3.45
N LYS A 355 -23.25 16.95 -4.58
CA LYS A 355 -24.61 16.41 -4.62
C LYS A 355 -24.56 14.93 -4.96
N ARG A 356 -25.61 14.20 -4.63
CA ARG A 356 -25.81 12.83 -5.08
C ARG A 356 -26.84 12.77 -6.19
N VAL A 357 -26.70 11.80 -7.08
CA VAL A 357 -27.63 11.56 -8.18
C VAL A 357 -27.89 10.07 -8.33
N LYS A 358 -29.14 9.70 -8.61
CA LYS A 358 -29.50 8.33 -8.98
C LYS A 358 -29.28 8.13 -10.47
N VAL A 359 -28.56 7.07 -10.81
CA VAL A 359 -28.46 6.52 -12.16
C VAL A 359 -28.89 5.07 -12.05
N ASP A 360 -30.00 4.75 -12.73
CA ASP A 360 -30.72 3.48 -12.56
C ASP A 360 -31.06 3.25 -11.07
N ASN A 361 -30.68 2.08 -10.54
CA ASN A 361 -30.92 1.70 -9.14
C ASN A 361 -29.76 2.05 -8.19
N SER A 362 -28.75 2.79 -8.65
CA SER A 362 -27.56 3.13 -7.86
C SER A 362 -27.41 4.64 -7.65
N GLU A 363 -26.84 5.02 -6.52
CA GLU A 363 -26.55 6.40 -6.17
C GLU A 363 -25.06 6.72 -6.37
N TYR A 364 -24.77 7.88 -6.95
CA TYR A 364 -23.43 8.33 -7.33
C TYR A 364 -23.16 9.77 -6.88
N LEU A 365 -21.89 10.13 -6.79
CA LEU A 365 -21.45 11.52 -6.67
C LEU A 365 -21.77 12.27 -7.96
N LEU A 366 -22.29 13.49 -7.86
CA LEU A 366 -22.48 14.40 -8.98
C LEU A 366 -21.43 15.51 -8.88
N GLY A 367 -20.40 15.42 -9.73
CA GLY A 367 -19.41 16.50 -9.91
C GLY A 367 -19.86 17.46 -11.01
N ILE A 368 -19.95 18.75 -10.71
CA ILE A 368 -20.42 19.80 -11.64
C ILE A 368 -19.26 20.75 -11.97
N ASP A 369 -19.08 21.03 -13.25
CA ASP A 369 -18.21 22.09 -13.76
C ASP A 369 -18.94 22.80 -14.91
N THR A 370 -19.45 24.01 -14.62
CA THR A 370 -20.25 24.77 -15.57
C THR A 370 -19.45 25.41 -16.71
N LYS A 371 -18.12 25.37 -16.63
CA LYS A 371 -17.20 25.99 -17.59
C LYS A 371 -16.73 25.00 -18.65
N HIS A 372 -16.27 23.82 -18.25
CA HIS A 372 -15.60 22.87 -19.16
C HIS A 372 -16.48 21.70 -19.60
N LEU A 373 -17.57 21.40 -18.88
CA LEU A 373 -18.48 20.31 -19.25
C LEU A 373 -19.57 20.80 -20.20
N THR A 374 -19.17 21.15 -21.43
CA THR A 374 -20.03 21.79 -22.46
C THR A 374 -20.30 20.92 -23.68
N GLU A 375 -19.58 19.81 -23.84
CA GLU A 375 -19.74 18.91 -24.98
C GLU A 375 -20.97 18.00 -24.86
N SER A 376 -21.24 17.25 -25.93
CA SER A 376 -22.31 16.24 -25.96
C SER A 376 -22.07 15.08 -24.97
N PRO A 377 -23.13 14.34 -24.55
CA PRO A 377 -22.98 13.14 -23.73
C PRO A 377 -21.94 12.14 -24.25
N ASP A 378 -21.86 11.92 -25.56
CA ASP A 378 -20.93 10.96 -26.18
C ASP A 378 -19.45 11.33 -25.96
N TYR A 379 -19.14 12.60 -25.66
CA TYR A 379 -17.81 13.07 -25.30
C TYR A 379 -17.41 12.61 -23.89
N TYR A 380 -18.36 12.53 -22.94
CA TYR A 380 -18.10 12.25 -21.53
C TYR A 380 -18.47 10.83 -21.09
N ASP A 381 -19.57 10.27 -21.59
CA ASP A 381 -20.10 8.99 -21.14
C ASP A 381 -19.09 7.85 -21.38
N GLY A 382 -18.86 7.06 -20.33
CA GLY A 382 -17.93 5.94 -20.33
C GLY A 382 -16.44 6.31 -20.26
N ALA A 383 -16.09 7.60 -20.28
CA ALA A 383 -14.72 8.03 -20.00
C ALA A 383 -14.34 7.75 -18.53
N TYR A 384 -13.04 7.79 -18.22
CA TYR A 384 -12.60 7.83 -16.84
C TYR A 384 -12.39 9.29 -16.43
N VAL A 385 -12.92 9.65 -15.26
CA VAL A 385 -12.46 10.84 -14.54
C VAL A 385 -11.36 10.43 -13.56
N TRP A 386 -10.30 11.21 -13.50
CA TRP A 386 -9.37 11.19 -12.39
C TRP A 386 -9.62 12.41 -11.54
N THR A 387 -10.02 12.22 -10.30
CA THR A 387 -10.38 13.33 -9.40
C THR A 387 -9.67 13.19 -8.07
N GLU A 388 -9.35 14.32 -7.45
CA GLU A 388 -8.93 14.37 -6.06
C GLU A 388 -10.02 13.78 -5.15
N TYR A 389 -9.62 12.98 -4.16
CA TYR A 389 -10.49 12.60 -3.05
C TYR A 389 -10.71 13.80 -2.13
N GLY A 390 -11.97 14.23 -2.05
CA GLY A 390 -12.38 15.50 -1.47
C GLY A 390 -12.40 15.62 0.04
N TRP A 391 -11.78 14.67 0.76
CA TRP A 391 -11.60 14.73 2.21
C TRP A 391 -10.13 15.03 2.53
N VAL A 392 -9.60 14.59 3.67
CA VAL A 392 -8.26 14.96 4.14
C VAL A 392 -7.13 14.55 3.20
N MET A 393 -7.21 13.41 2.49
CA MET A 393 -6.08 12.88 1.74
C MET A 393 -5.83 13.53 0.37
N GLY A 394 -6.84 14.00 -0.37
CA GLY A 394 -6.63 14.65 -1.68
C GLY A 394 -6.08 13.75 -2.81
N THR A 395 -5.86 12.46 -2.54
CA THR A 395 -5.30 11.48 -3.48
C THR A 395 -6.15 11.38 -4.74
N PRO A 396 -5.57 11.52 -5.94
CA PRO A 396 -6.30 11.29 -7.18
C PRO A 396 -6.65 9.82 -7.36
N TYR A 397 -7.88 9.54 -7.78
CA TYR A 397 -8.34 8.19 -8.10
C TYR A 397 -9.15 8.16 -9.39
N PRO A 398 -9.07 7.05 -10.16
CA PRO A 398 -9.91 6.85 -11.34
C PRO A 398 -11.33 6.44 -10.93
N SER A 399 -12.31 6.96 -11.65
CA SER A 399 -13.72 6.57 -11.57
C SER A 399 -14.34 6.64 -12.97
N ARG A 400 -15.06 5.59 -13.39
CA ARG A 400 -15.75 5.63 -14.69
C ARG A 400 -16.98 6.52 -14.59
N ILE A 401 -17.16 7.41 -15.57
CA ILE A 401 -18.38 8.23 -15.71
C ILE A 401 -19.53 7.31 -16.06
N ARG A 402 -20.49 7.21 -15.16
CA ARG A 402 -21.68 6.36 -15.30
C ARG A 402 -22.73 7.01 -16.19
N LYS A 403 -22.85 8.33 -16.07
CA LYS A 403 -23.76 9.15 -16.85
C LYS A 403 -23.36 10.63 -16.79
N PHE A 404 -23.41 11.31 -17.92
CA PHE A 404 -23.35 12.75 -18.03
C PHE A 404 -24.74 13.37 -18.08
N PHE A 405 -24.91 14.53 -17.45
CA PHE A 405 -26.15 15.31 -17.43
C PHE A 405 -25.90 16.69 -18.04
N PRO A 406 -26.19 16.88 -19.34
CA PRO A 406 -25.93 18.14 -20.06
C PRO A 406 -26.56 19.35 -19.38
N ASP A 407 -27.84 19.26 -19.00
CA ASP A 407 -28.59 20.35 -18.36
C ASP A 407 -27.97 20.81 -17.02
N ARG A 408 -27.20 19.93 -16.40
CA ARG A 408 -26.54 20.18 -15.11
C ARG A 408 -25.05 20.44 -15.27
N LYS A 409 -24.49 20.22 -16.47
CA LYS A 409 -23.05 20.19 -16.74
C LYS A 409 -22.31 19.35 -15.69
N GLY A 410 -22.78 18.12 -15.48
CA GLY A 410 -22.29 17.28 -14.37
C GLY A 410 -22.24 15.79 -14.67
N MET A 411 -21.33 15.09 -13.99
CA MET A 411 -21.00 13.67 -14.20
C MET A 411 -21.34 12.85 -12.95
N ALA A 412 -21.99 11.70 -13.14
CA ALA A 412 -22.20 10.69 -12.10
C ALA A 412 -20.98 9.77 -11.99
N ILE A 413 -20.32 9.77 -10.82
CA ILE A 413 -19.08 9.05 -10.56
C ILE A 413 -19.13 8.33 -9.21
N LYS A 414 -18.35 7.25 -9.05
CA LYS A 414 -18.14 6.59 -7.75
C LYS A 414 -17.08 7.32 -6.93
N GLY A 415 -17.20 7.29 -5.61
CA GLY A 415 -16.13 7.66 -4.68
C GLY A 415 -15.00 6.61 -4.61
N GLN A 416 -13.85 7.01 -4.05
CA GLN A 416 -12.59 6.24 -4.04
C GLN A 416 -12.77 4.81 -3.50
N TRP A 417 -13.53 4.66 -2.40
CA TRP A 417 -13.79 3.40 -1.72
C TRP A 417 -15.22 2.87 -1.94
N GLY A 418 -15.92 3.35 -2.97
CA GLY A 418 -17.30 2.99 -3.25
C GLY A 418 -18.36 3.77 -2.46
N GLY A 419 -19.56 3.17 -2.30
CA GLY A 419 -20.82 3.85 -1.94
C GLY A 419 -21.08 4.19 -0.46
N GLY A 420 -20.07 4.32 0.40
CA GLY A 420 -20.22 4.60 1.84
C GLY A 420 -20.16 6.09 2.23
N ALA A 421 -20.45 6.42 3.50
CA ALA A 421 -20.38 7.80 4.01
C ALA A 421 -18.95 8.39 3.96
N GLY A 422 -17.93 7.58 4.20
CA GLY A 422 -16.52 8.02 4.17
C GLY A 422 -15.85 7.99 2.78
N GLY A 423 -16.38 7.25 1.79
CA GLY A 423 -15.76 7.15 0.45
C GLY A 423 -16.16 8.27 -0.52
N ASN A 424 -17.12 9.11 -0.12
CA ASN A 424 -17.86 9.99 -1.01
C ASN A 424 -17.64 11.45 -0.61
N HIS A 425 -16.55 12.06 -1.08
CA HIS A 425 -16.28 13.48 -0.87
C HIS A 425 -15.74 14.13 -2.15
N LEU A 426 -16.36 15.24 -2.56
CA LEU A 426 -15.98 16.02 -3.75
C LEU A 426 -16.35 17.52 -3.55
N PRO A 427 -15.60 18.27 -2.71
CA PRO A 427 -15.85 19.68 -2.47
C PRO A 427 -15.57 20.52 -3.72
N ARG A 428 -16.15 21.73 -3.73
CA ARG A 428 -15.80 22.78 -4.70
C ARG A 428 -14.28 22.99 -4.75
N TYR A 429 -13.77 23.20 -5.95
CA TYR A 429 -12.34 23.31 -6.30
C TYR A 429 -11.54 22.01 -6.24
N SER A 430 -12.18 20.86 -5.99
CA SER A 430 -11.52 19.57 -6.26
C SER A 430 -11.19 19.47 -7.73
N ARG A 431 -9.97 19.08 -8.04
CA ARG A 431 -9.46 19.05 -9.41
C ARG A 431 -9.66 17.70 -10.05
N TYR A 432 -9.82 17.73 -11.36
CA TYR A 432 -9.99 16.54 -12.17
C TYR A 432 -9.49 16.71 -13.61
N TYR A 433 -9.25 15.58 -14.27
CA TYR A 433 -9.13 15.50 -15.72
C TYR A 433 -9.85 14.24 -16.22
N LEU A 434 -10.10 14.16 -17.53
CA LEU A 434 -10.79 13.04 -18.17
C LEU A 434 -9.84 12.25 -19.07
N GLU A 435 -10.05 10.95 -19.24
CA GLU A 435 -9.26 10.12 -20.16
C GLU A 435 -10.09 8.99 -20.78
N ASN A 436 -9.50 8.29 -21.74
CA ASN A 436 -10.01 7.06 -22.36
C ASN A 436 -11.17 7.25 -23.35
N LYS A 437 -11.09 8.28 -24.21
CA LYS A 437 -12.05 8.50 -25.31
C LYS A 437 -11.31 8.82 -26.62
N PRO A 438 -11.87 8.45 -27.79
CA PRO A 438 -11.25 8.77 -29.07
C PRO A 438 -11.20 10.28 -29.34
N GLN A 439 -12.18 11.04 -28.85
CA GLN A 439 -12.23 12.50 -28.98
C GLN A 439 -11.07 13.22 -28.29
N PHE A 440 -10.41 12.55 -27.33
CA PHE A 440 -9.32 13.14 -26.55
C PHE A 440 -7.95 12.84 -27.17
N LEU A 441 -7.89 12.14 -28.32
CA LEU A 441 -6.62 11.82 -28.98
C LEU A 441 -6.21 13.00 -29.87
N ASP A 442 -5.77 14.09 -29.24
CA ASP A 442 -5.54 15.37 -29.91
C ASP A 442 -4.25 16.10 -29.47
N ASP A 443 -3.48 15.55 -28.54
CA ASP A 443 -2.23 16.19 -28.08
C ASP A 443 -1.09 16.07 -29.12
N PRO A 444 -0.53 17.17 -29.64
CA PRO A 444 0.67 17.14 -30.49
C PRO A 444 1.93 16.63 -29.76
N ASP A 445 1.93 16.63 -28.43
CA ASP A 445 2.99 16.02 -27.63
C ASP A 445 2.84 14.51 -27.45
N GLY A 446 1.81 13.93 -28.07
CA GLY A 446 1.62 12.50 -28.23
C GLY A 446 0.69 11.88 -27.19
N GLU A 447 -0.19 11.02 -27.67
CA GLU A 447 -1.21 10.31 -26.91
C GLU A 447 -1.58 8.99 -27.60
N PHE A 448 -2.23 8.09 -26.87
CA PHE A 448 -2.82 6.89 -27.47
C PHE A 448 -4.23 6.63 -26.96
N TRP A 449 -5.04 5.96 -27.75
CA TRP A 449 -6.33 5.44 -27.35
C TRP A 449 -6.47 3.99 -27.78
N PHE A 450 -7.07 3.13 -26.95
CA PHE A 450 -7.25 1.72 -27.26
C PHE A 450 -8.73 1.37 -27.31
N GLU A 451 -9.21 1.00 -28.49
CA GLU A 451 -10.54 0.45 -28.69
C GLU A 451 -10.53 -1.05 -28.40
N LYS A 452 -10.87 -1.43 -27.17
CA LYS A 452 -10.91 -2.83 -26.77
C LYS A 452 -12.04 -3.60 -27.44
N ARG A 453 -11.70 -4.74 -28.05
CA ARG A 453 -12.59 -5.71 -28.70
C ARG A 453 -12.26 -7.12 -28.17
N GLY A 454 -13.06 -7.63 -27.25
CA GLY A 454 -12.76 -8.91 -26.58
C GLY A 454 -11.49 -8.81 -25.72
N SER A 455 -10.53 -9.72 -25.91
CA SER A 455 -9.22 -9.70 -25.22
C SER A 455 -8.21 -8.73 -25.83
N GLY A 456 -8.40 -8.39 -27.11
CA GLY A 456 -7.56 -7.50 -27.90
C GLY A 456 -8.30 -6.23 -28.30
N GLY A 457 -7.95 -5.66 -29.45
CA GLY A 457 -8.55 -4.42 -29.93
C GLY A 457 -7.64 -3.65 -30.88
N ARG A 458 -8.01 -2.41 -31.14
CA ARG A 458 -7.25 -1.51 -32.00
C ARG A 458 -6.57 -0.43 -31.16
N LEU A 459 -5.27 -0.32 -31.29
CA LEU A 459 -4.48 0.78 -30.74
C LEU A 459 -4.45 1.90 -31.77
N PHE A 460 -4.81 3.10 -31.36
CA PHE A 460 -4.63 4.36 -32.09
C PHE A 460 -3.57 5.19 -31.37
N ILE A 461 -2.64 5.80 -32.09
CA ILE A 461 -1.53 6.53 -31.52
C ILE A 461 -1.18 7.76 -32.35
N ARG A 462 -0.91 8.86 -31.66
CA ARG A 462 -0.25 10.07 -32.16
C ARG A 462 1.06 10.19 -31.39
N LEU A 463 2.19 10.23 -32.07
CA LEU A 463 3.49 10.41 -31.40
C LEU A 463 3.86 11.89 -31.30
N PRO A 464 4.74 12.27 -30.35
CA PRO A 464 5.19 13.65 -30.19
C PRO A 464 5.74 14.20 -31.51
N GLY A 465 5.28 15.40 -31.90
CA GLY A 465 5.69 16.02 -33.16
C GLY A 465 5.17 15.30 -34.41
N ASP A 466 4.07 14.54 -34.27
CA ASP A 466 3.40 13.80 -35.34
C ASP A 466 4.32 12.77 -36.05
N GLN A 467 5.31 12.25 -35.32
CA GLN A 467 6.28 11.28 -35.85
C GLN A 467 5.62 9.97 -36.33
N ASN A 468 6.20 9.36 -37.37
CA ASN A 468 5.78 8.06 -37.86
C ASN A 468 6.18 6.95 -36.86
N PRO A 469 5.21 6.21 -36.28
CA PRO A 469 5.52 5.16 -35.30
C PRO A 469 6.26 3.95 -35.86
N ASN A 470 6.40 3.83 -37.20
CA ASN A 470 7.23 2.80 -37.81
C ASN A 470 8.72 3.17 -37.90
N GLU A 471 9.10 4.41 -37.59
CA GLU A 471 10.49 4.90 -37.63
C GLU A 471 11.16 4.91 -36.24
N VAL A 472 10.39 4.63 -35.19
CA VAL A 472 10.84 4.57 -33.79
C VAL A 472 10.41 3.26 -33.15
N ALA A 473 11.02 2.90 -32.03
CA ALA A 473 10.59 1.74 -31.27
C ALA A 473 9.38 2.11 -30.40
N VAL A 474 8.26 1.41 -30.59
CA VAL A 474 7.05 1.57 -29.77
C VAL A 474 6.84 0.33 -28.92
N GLU A 475 6.95 0.48 -27.60
CA GLU A 475 6.69 -0.57 -26.62
C GLU A 475 5.25 -0.46 -26.10
N VAL A 476 4.48 -1.54 -26.24
CA VAL A 476 3.06 -1.59 -25.86
C VAL A 476 2.87 -2.62 -24.75
N ALA A 477 2.34 -2.20 -23.60
CA ALA A 477 2.30 -3.02 -22.39
C ALA A 477 1.33 -4.21 -22.51
N LYS A 478 1.78 -5.42 -22.16
CA LYS A 478 0.99 -6.66 -22.21
C LYS A 478 0.81 -7.31 -20.85
N HIS A 479 1.89 -7.47 -20.10
CA HIS A 479 1.93 -8.16 -18.81
C HIS A 479 2.05 -7.17 -17.66
N ALA A 480 1.14 -7.31 -16.68
CA ALA A 480 1.17 -6.52 -15.46
C ALA A 480 2.06 -7.16 -14.36
N THR A 481 2.15 -8.49 -14.33
CA THR A 481 2.99 -9.25 -13.38
C THR A 481 3.98 -10.13 -14.15
N LEU A 482 5.25 -10.09 -13.76
CA LEU A 482 6.35 -10.77 -14.47
C LEU A 482 6.81 -12.04 -13.75
N ILE A 483 6.90 -12.00 -12.42
CA ILE A 483 7.20 -13.12 -11.54
C ILE A 483 6.05 -13.23 -10.54
N ASP A 484 5.23 -14.27 -10.68
CA ASP A 484 4.07 -14.53 -9.80
C ASP A 484 4.28 -15.81 -8.99
N ALA A 485 3.88 -15.81 -7.71
CA ALA A 485 4.02 -16.96 -6.85
C ALA A 485 2.96 -17.03 -5.74
N GLU A 486 2.64 -18.25 -5.34
CA GLU A 486 1.94 -18.57 -4.09
C GLU A 486 2.92 -19.00 -2.98
N SER A 487 4.16 -19.34 -3.35
CA SER A 487 5.24 -19.55 -2.40
C SER A 487 6.62 -19.16 -2.93
N MET A 488 7.44 -18.54 -2.08
CA MET A 488 8.84 -18.20 -2.36
C MET A 488 9.73 -18.50 -1.15
N ASN A 489 10.50 -19.59 -1.19
CA ASN A 489 11.47 -19.93 -0.15
C ASN A 489 12.89 -19.98 -0.70
N HIS A 490 13.83 -19.34 -0.01
CA HIS A 490 15.25 -19.27 -0.35
C HIS A 490 15.46 -18.84 -1.81
N LEU A 491 14.90 -17.68 -2.16
CA LEU A 491 14.89 -17.14 -3.51
C LEU A 491 15.62 -15.80 -3.55
N GLN A 492 16.58 -15.68 -4.46
CA GLN A 492 17.30 -14.43 -4.74
C GLN A 492 17.03 -13.98 -6.17
N ILE A 493 16.57 -12.74 -6.31
CA ILE A 493 16.39 -12.04 -7.60
C ILE A 493 17.33 -10.84 -7.60
N SER A 494 18.33 -10.84 -8.49
CA SER A 494 19.35 -9.79 -8.45
C SER A 494 19.99 -9.43 -9.79
N ASN A 495 20.50 -8.20 -9.89
CA ASN A 495 21.24 -7.71 -11.06
C ASN A 495 20.43 -7.79 -12.37
N LEU A 496 19.14 -7.48 -12.31
CA LEU A 496 18.22 -7.41 -13.45
C LEU A 496 17.60 -6.02 -13.58
N SER A 497 17.18 -5.66 -14.80
CA SER A 497 16.37 -4.46 -15.05
C SER A 497 14.94 -4.85 -15.45
N PHE A 498 13.94 -4.29 -14.79
CA PHE A 498 12.52 -4.51 -15.07
C PHE A 498 11.89 -3.26 -15.69
N GLY A 499 11.01 -3.43 -16.66
CA GLY A 499 10.33 -2.29 -17.27
C GLY A 499 9.03 -2.59 -18.02
N PHE A 500 8.33 -1.51 -18.36
CA PHE A 500 7.21 -1.50 -19.31
C PHE A 500 6.05 -2.45 -18.97
N THR A 501 5.65 -2.52 -17.70
CA THR A 501 4.52 -3.37 -17.27
C THR A 501 3.17 -2.72 -17.52
N ASN A 502 2.16 -3.55 -17.76
CA ASN A 502 0.77 -3.11 -17.91
C ASN A 502 0.09 -2.86 -16.55
N THR A 503 -1.09 -2.27 -16.55
CA THR A 503 -1.98 -2.18 -15.36
C THR A 503 -3.28 -2.93 -15.62
N TRP A 504 -4.12 -3.07 -14.59
CA TRP A 504 -5.43 -3.68 -14.75
C TRP A 504 -6.29 -2.86 -15.72
N TRP A 505 -7.05 -3.54 -16.58
CA TRP A 505 -7.81 -2.84 -17.62
C TRP A 505 -8.92 -1.96 -17.03
N ASP A 506 -9.62 -2.42 -16.01
CA ASP A 506 -10.71 -1.65 -15.39
C ASP A 506 -10.20 -0.79 -14.24
N LEU A 507 -9.89 0.49 -14.50
CA LEU A 507 -9.16 1.33 -13.56
C LEU A 507 -9.92 1.62 -12.25
N ASP A 508 -11.25 1.57 -12.27
CA ASP A 508 -12.10 1.79 -11.09
C ASP A 508 -12.62 0.49 -10.45
N ALA A 509 -11.95 -0.63 -10.73
CA ALA A 509 -12.21 -1.91 -10.10
C ALA A 509 -11.79 -1.92 -8.62
N SER A 510 -12.54 -2.66 -7.81
CA SER A 510 -12.17 -2.97 -6.43
C SER A 510 -11.03 -4.00 -6.39
N PRO A 511 -10.09 -3.93 -5.42
CA PRO A 511 -9.03 -4.93 -5.26
C PRO A 511 -9.58 -6.36 -5.04
N PHE A 512 -10.83 -6.50 -4.60
CA PHE A 512 -11.49 -7.79 -4.42
C PHE A 512 -12.02 -8.40 -5.72
N ALA A 513 -12.06 -7.64 -6.82
CA ALA A 513 -12.60 -8.11 -8.10
C ALA A 513 -11.65 -9.10 -8.79
N ASN A 514 -10.34 -8.89 -8.67
CA ASN A 514 -9.32 -9.77 -9.25
C ASN A 514 -7.96 -9.52 -8.58
N LYS A 515 -7.15 -10.55 -8.39
CA LYS A 515 -5.78 -10.41 -7.84
C LYS A 515 -4.89 -9.48 -8.67
N ASP A 516 -5.15 -9.35 -9.98
CA ASP A 516 -4.37 -8.52 -10.91
C ASP A 516 -4.80 -7.05 -10.91
N VAL A 517 -5.79 -6.66 -10.09
CA VAL A 517 -6.08 -5.24 -9.78
C VAL A 517 -4.89 -4.58 -9.08
N ASP A 518 -4.20 -5.34 -8.21
CA ASP A 518 -2.96 -4.94 -7.56
C ASP A 518 -1.77 -5.77 -8.12
N PRO A 519 -1.29 -5.44 -9.33
CA PRO A 519 -0.16 -6.14 -9.94
C PRO A 519 1.18 -5.71 -9.34
N ALA A 520 2.22 -6.51 -9.59
CA ALA A 520 3.61 -6.13 -9.32
C ALA A 520 4.57 -6.87 -10.27
N CYS A 521 5.77 -6.35 -10.50
CA CYS A 521 6.80 -7.09 -11.24
C CYS A 521 7.11 -8.42 -10.55
N ILE A 522 7.32 -8.38 -9.24
CA ILE A 522 7.55 -9.54 -8.37
C ILE A 522 6.41 -9.61 -7.36
N ARG A 523 5.56 -10.63 -7.47
CA ARG A 523 4.38 -10.80 -6.63
C ARG A 523 4.39 -12.16 -5.91
N LEU A 524 4.24 -12.11 -4.59
CA LEU A 524 3.92 -13.26 -3.75
C LEU A 524 2.56 -13.03 -3.07
N LEU A 525 1.64 -13.97 -3.26
CA LEU A 525 0.36 -14.06 -2.55
C LEU A 525 0.32 -15.41 -1.82
N GLY A 526 0.92 -15.49 -0.64
CA GLY A 526 1.00 -16.77 0.08
C GLY A 526 2.14 -16.82 1.10
N HIS A 527 2.90 -17.92 1.10
CA HIS A 527 3.95 -18.18 2.09
C HIS A 527 5.36 -17.91 1.56
N GLY A 528 6.24 -17.35 2.39
CA GLY A 528 7.62 -17.18 1.96
C GLY A 528 8.65 -17.13 3.08
N ASP A 529 9.89 -17.43 2.70
CA ASP A 529 11.03 -17.46 3.61
C ASP A 529 12.34 -17.10 2.89
N ASP A 530 13.20 -16.28 3.49
CA ASP A 530 14.51 -15.90 2.94
C ASP A 530 14.43 -15.43 1.47
N ILE A 531 13.60 -14.41 1.25
CA ILE A 531 13.38 -13.77 -0.05
C ILE A 531 14.33 -12.58 -0.17
N ARG A 532 15.13 -12.53 -1.23
CA ARG A 532 16.10 -11.45 -1.48
C ARG A 532 15.88 -10.81 -2.84
N VAL A 533 15.55 -9.52 -2.86
CA VAL A 533 15.46 -8.71 -4.08
C VAL A 533 16.54 -7.64 -4.02
N THR A 534 17.63 -7.84 -4.75
CA THR A 534 18.83 -6.99 -4.58
C THR A 534 19.47 -6.50 -5.87
N HIS A 535 20.02 -5.28 -5.88
CA HIS A 535 20.76 -4.75 -7.03
C HIS A 535 19.98 -4.75 -8.34
N ASN A 536 18.65 -4.65 -8.28
CA ASN A 536 17.80 -4.56 -9.47
C ASN A 536 17.48 -3.12 -9.81
N ARG A 537 17.11 -2.90 -11.06
CA ARG A 537 16.57 -1.65 -11.56
C ARG A 537 15.12 -1.85 -11.96
N PHE A 538 14.20 -1.00 -11.51
CA PHE A 538 12.79 -1.04 -11.91
C PHE A 538 12.41 0.33 -12.48
N GLU A 539 12.05 0.40 -13.75
CA GLU A 539 11.69 1.68 -14.39
C GLU A 539 10.49 1.57 -15.30
N HIS A 540 9.56 2.52 -15.20
CA HIS A 540 8.31 2.52 -15.96
C HIS A 540 7.48 1.25 -15.71
N VAL A 541 7.30 0.92 -14.43
CA VAL A 541 6.54 -0.25 -13.98
C VAL A 541 5.35 0.15 -13.12
N ASN A 542 4.38 -0.74 -12.92
CA ASN A 542 3.25 -0.49 -12.04
C ASN A 542 3.70 -0.40 -10.56
N LEU A 543 4.32 -1.47 -10.07
CA LEU A 543 4.82 -1.67 -8.73
C LEU A 543 5.93 -2.75 -8.79
N PRO A 544 7.14 -2.49 -8.29
CA PRO A 544 8.25 -3.44 -8.25
C PRO A 544 8.00 -4.73 -7.44
N VAL A 545 7.71 -4.63 -6.14
CA VAL A 545 7.67 -5.79 -5.23
C VAL A 545 6.43 -5.78 -4.36
N ARG A 546 5.64 -6.85 -4.41
CA ARG A 546 4.45 -7.05 -3.56
C ARG A 546 4.46 -8.43 -2.93
N LEU A 547 4.68 -8.49 -1.63
CA LEU A 547 4.65 -9.73 -0.85
C LEU A 547 3.52 -9.63 0.18
N VAL A 548 2.49 -10.45 0.02
CA VAL A 548 1.31 -10.47 0.90
C VAL A 548 1.12 -11.88 1.43
N VAL A 549 1.04 -12.00 2.75
CA VAL A 549 0.72 -13.28 3.39
C VAL A 549 -0.73 -13.62 3.09
N VAL A 550 -0.98 -14.77 2.46
CA VAL A 550 -2.33 -15.23 2.13
C VAL A 550 -2.48 -16.70 2.54
N GLY A 551 -3.62 -17.03 3.16
CA GLY A 551 -3.97 -18.38 3.58
C GLY A 551 -3.74 -18.61 5.08
N ASP A 552 -4.60 -19.44 5.67
CA ASP A 552 -4.60 -19.68 7.11
C ASP A 552 -3.28 -20.25 7.63
N GLY A 553 -2.76 -19.64 8.71
CA GLY A 553 -1.53 -20.08 9.37
C GLY A 553 -0.26 -19.84 8.56
N LYS A 554 -0.33 -19.08 7.45
CA LYS A 554 0.84 -18.77 6.62
C LYS A 554 1.63 -17.60 7.16
N THR A 555 2.91 -17.57 6.79
CA THR A 555 3.85 -16.51 7.17
C THR A 555 4.71 -16.07 5.99
N ILE A 556 5.26 -14.86 6.09
CA ILE A 556 6.41 -14.42 5.30
C ILE A 556 7.51 -14.01 6.28
N ASP A 557 8.72 -14.55 6.10
CA ASP A 557 9.86 -14.32 7.00
C ASP A 557 11.18 -14.05 6.24
N ARG A 558 12.13 -13.41 6.93
CA ARG A 558 13.51 -13.12 6.47
C ARG A 558 13.57 -12.43 5.10
N VAL A 559 12.74 -11.42 4.88
CA VAL A 559 12.70 -10.66 3.63
C VAL A 559 13.80 -9.60 3.61
N ARG A 560 14.55 -9.52 2.49
CA ARG A 560 15.53 -8.46 2.24
C ARG A 560 15.31 -7.82 0.87
N ILE A 561 15.00 -6.52 0.86
CA ILE A 561 14.95 -5.71 -0.38
C ILE A 561 16.04 -4.66 -0.29
N THR A 562 17.15 -4.85 -1.00
CA THR A 562 18.33 -4.00 -0.82
C THR A 562 19.02 -3.53 -2.09
N ASP A 563 19.63 -2.36 -2.06
CA ASP A 563 20.54 -1.91 -3.12
C ASP A 563 19.85 -1.75 -4.50
N ASN A 564 18.53 -1.58 -4.54
CA ASN A 564 17.77 -1.42 -5.79
C ASN A 564 17.64 0.05 -6.20
N VAL A 565 17.46 0.28 -7.51
CA VAL A 565 17.09 1.59 -8.09
C VAL A 565 15.70 1.49 -8.70
N ILE A 566 14.78 2.36 -8.28
CA ILE A 566 13.37 2.31 -8.67
C ILE A 566 12.94 3.69 -9.15
N ARG A 567 12.40 3.79 -10.37
CA ARG A 567 11.90 5.05 -10.92
C ARG A 567 10.61 4.92 -11.71
N TYR A 568 9.83 5.99 -11.73
CA TYR A 568 8.64 6.13 -12.60
C TYR A 568 7.63 4.99 -12.41
N THR A 569 7.06 4.88 -11.22
CA THR A 569 6.05 3.86 -10.92
C THR A 569 4.63 4.41 -10.84
N ASP A 570 3.65 3.61 -11.24
CA ASP A 570 2.23 4.00 -11.19
C ASP A 570 1.68 3.91 -9.77
N HIS A 571 1.76 2.73 -9.13
CA HIS A 571 1.01 2.45 -7.90
C HIS A 571 1.79 2.68 -6.61
N GLY A 572 3.09 2.36 -6.60
CA GLY A 572 3.96 2.37 -5.40
C GLY A 572 5.32 1.75 -5.69
N ALA A 573 6.13 1.44 -4.66
CA ALA A 573 7.41 0.73 -4.86
C ALA A 573 7.44 -0.67 -4.21
N MET A 574 7.11 -0.76 -2.92
CA MET A 574 7.23 -1.99 -2.14
C MET A 574 6.03 -2.13 -1.22
N GLN A 575 5.36 -3.28 -1.27
CA GLN A 575 4.26 -3.64 -0.38
C GLN A 575 4.57 -4.98 0.31
N LEU A 576 4.70 -4.95 1.64
CA LEU A 576 5.03 -6.10 2.49
C LEU A 576 3.97 -6.22 3.59
N LEU A 577 3.00 -7.12 3.41
CA LEU A 577 1.77 -7.10 4.19
C LEU A 577 1.55 -8.44 4.89
N ASP A 578 1.16 -8.42 6.16
CA ASP A 578 0.71 -9.59 6.92
C ASP A 578 -0.61 -10.19 6.41
N GLY A 579 -1.28 -9.57 5.44
CA GLY A 579 -2.54 -10.02 4.86
C GLY A 579 -3.79 -9.79 5.70
N SER A 580 -3.65 -9.23 6.91
CA SER A 580 -4.80 -8.93 7.76
C SER A 580 -5.59 -7.73 7.22
N SER A 581 -6.91 -7.75 7.42
CA SER A 581 -7.80 -6.64 7.04
C SER A 581 -8.15 -5.77 8.25
N TRP A 582 -8.47 -4.50 8.00
CA TRP A 582 -9.02 -3.64 9.06
C TRP A 582 -10.37 -4.20 9.53
N GLY A 583 -10.60 -4.25 10.85
CA GLY A 583 -11.83 -4.83 11.40
C GLY A 583 -11.81 -6.36 11.53
N GLN A 584 -10.76 -7.04 11.10
CA GLN A 584 -10.62 -8.48 11.25
C GLN A 584 -10.24 -8.84 12.69
N GLU A 585 -11.08 -9.60 13.38
CA GLU A 585 -10.87 -9.92 14.79
C GLU A 585 -9.78 -10.98 15.03
N TYR A 586 -9.70 -12.01 14.19
CA TYR A 586 -8.77 -13.14 14.41
C TYR A 586 -7.91 -13.41 13.17
N PRO A 587 -6.95 -12.53 12.82
CA PRO A 587 -6.05 -12.78 11.71
C PRO A 587 -5.13 -13.99 12.00
N THR A 588 -5.04 -14.91 11.04
CA THR A 588 -4.25 -16.15 11.13
C THR A 588 -2.90 -16.07 10.41
N THR A 589 -2.61 -14.94 9.78
CA THR A 589 -1.43 -14.68 8.94
C THR A 589 -0.42 -13.77 9.66
N GLN A 590 0.87 -13.93 9.35
CA GLN A 590 1.92 -13.12 9.99
C GLN A 590 3.06 -12.74 9.05
N LEU A 591 3.46 -11.46 9.12
CA LEU A 591 4.72 -10.98 8.58
C LEU A 591 5.75 -10.92 9.71
N LEU A 592 6.88 -11.59 9.55
CA LEU A 592 7.89 -11.74 10.60
C LEU A 592 9.04 -10.75 10.38
N ASP A 593 10.22 -11.21 9.96
CA ASP A 593 11.40 -10.35 9.78
C ASP A 593 11.48 -9.71 8.39
N VAL A 594 11.58 -8.37 8.36
CA VAL A 594 11.65 -7.57 7.13
C VAL A 594 12.79 -6.55 7.20
N LYS A 595 13.60 -6.50 6.13
CA LYS A 595 14.64 -5.49 5.95
C LYS A 595 14.56 -4.81 4.58
N VAL A 596 14.47 -3.49 4.56
CA VAL A 596 14.47 -2.65 3.36
C VAL A 596 15.63 -1.66 3.45
N LEU A 597 16.74 -1.97 2.77
CA LEU A 597 18.02 -1.29 3.02
C LEU A 597 18.63 -0.69 1.75
N ARG A 598 19.11 0.55 1.81
CA ARG A 598 19.92 1.16 0.75
C ARG A 598 19.26 1.11 -0.63
N ASN A 599 18.00 1.49 -0.76
CA ASN A 599 17.35 1.61 -2.07
C ASN A 599 17.27 3.08 -2.49
N LYS A 600 17.32 3.33 -3.80
CA LYS A 600 17.09 4.67 -4.39
C LYS A 600 15.76 4.69 -5.13
N LEU A 601 14.84 5.54 -4.69
CA LEU A 601 13.50 5.63 -5.26
C LEU A 601 13.23 7.06 -5.78
N GLN A 602 12.62 7.18 -6.96
CA GLN A 602 12.28 8.48 -7.53
C GLN A 602 11.01 8.44 -8.38
N TYR A 603 10.12 9.43 -8.29
CA TYR A 603 8.86 9.46 -9.06
C TYR A 603 8.02 8.20 -8.83
N ILE A 604 7.60 8.00 -7.59
CA ILE A 604 6.87 6.79 -7.16
C ILE A 604 5.42 7.11 -6.88
N GLY A 605 4.51 6.24 -7.32
CA GLY A 605 3.08 6.31 -7.00
C GLY A 605 2.31 7.33 -7.84
N MET A 606 2.74 7.60 -9.07
CA MET A 606 2.22 8.68 -9.91
C MET A 606 0.73 8.54 -10.29
N ARG A 607 0.24 7.30 -10.34
CA ARG A 607 -1.12 6.92 -10.76
C ARG A 607 -1.62 5.76 -9.89
N PRO A 608 -2.00 6.01 -8.63
CA PRO A 608 -2.44 4.94 -7.74
C PRO A 608 -3.69 4.23 -8.29
N THR A 609 -3.89 2.97 -7.86
CA THR A 609 -5.15 2.25 -8.06
C THR A 609 -6.31 2.99 -7.39
N SER A 610 -7.56 2.69 -7.76
CA SER A 610 -8.74 3.32 -7.15
C SER A 610 -8.74 3.25 -5.61
N TRP A 611 -8.24 2.16 -5.02
CA TRP A 611 -8.13 2.01 -3.55
C TRP A 611 -6.76 2.38 -2.96
N GLY A 612 -5.78 2.69 -3.81
CA GLY A 612 -4.39 2.91 -3.41
C GLY A 612 -4.11 4.37 -3.07
N GLN A 613 -2.98 4.60 -2.39
CA GLN A 613 -2.53 5.92 -1.98
C GLN A 613 -1.17 6.32 -2.58
N GLY A 614 -0.52 5.50 -3.41
CA GLY A 614 0.76 5.88 -4.01
C GLY A 614 1.96 5.81 -3.07
N HIS A 615 1.84 5.12 -1.92
CA HIS A 615 2.93 4.98 -0.95
C HIS A 615 4.15 4.27 -1.55
N ALA A 616 5.34 4.76 -1.23
CA ALA A 616 6.56 4.19 -1.77
C ALA A 616 6.94 2.88 -1.06
N ILE A 617 7.17 2.91 0.24
CA ILE A 617 7.48 1.72 1.06
C ILE A 617 6.34 1.52 2.06
N ASP A 618 5.60 0.41 1.93
CA ASP A 618 4.46 0.05 2.76
C ASP A 618 4.70 -1.32 3.43
N ILE A 619 4.85 -1.33 4.76
CA ILE A 619 5.15 -2.51 5.56
C ILE A 619 4.13 -2.63 6.69
N LEU A 620 3.27 -3.64 6.65
CA LEU A 620 2.16 -3.76 7.60
C LEU A 620 2.32 -4.96 8.54
N CYS A 621 2.39 -4.65 9.84
CA CYS A 621 2.35 -5.59 10.96
C CYS A 621 3.51 -6.61 10.95
N ALA A 622 4.71 -6.17 10.56
CA ALA A 622 5.92 -6.97 10.70
C ALA A 622 6.30 -7.11 12.18
N GLN A 623 6.67 -8.31 12.62
CA GLN A 623 7.15 -8.54 13.99
C GLN A 623 8.48 -7.80 14.24
N THR A 624 9.41 -7.89 13.28
CA THR A 624 10.67 -7.14 13.27
C THR A 624 10.87 -6.46 11.93
N CYS A 625 11.17 -5.15 11.95
CA CYS A 625 11.31 -4.34 10.74
C CYS A 625 12.56 -3.46 10.84
N GLU A 626 13.36 -3.41 9.77
CA GLU A 626 14.49 -2.49 9.62
C GLU A 626 14.43 -1.79 8.26
N VAL A 627 14.20 -0.47 8.26
CA VAL A 627 14.18 0.38 7.07
C VAL A 627 15.30 1.40 7.18
N ALA A 628 16.37 1.23 6.40
CA ALA A 628 17.54 2.07 6.58
C ALA A 628 18.37 2.37 5.32
N GLY A 629 18.98 3.56 5.27
CA GLY A 629 19.86 3.96 4.16
C GLY A 629 19.14 4.25 2.85
N ASN A 630 17.82 4.31 2.83
CA ASN A 630 17.05 4.54 1.61
C ASN A 630 17.03 6.04 1.28
N VAL A 631 17.13 6.37 -0.02
CA VAL A 631 17.02 7.75 -0.53
C VAL A 631 15.85 7.82 -1.50
N LEU A 632 14.80 8.52 -1.08
CA LEU A 632 13.54 8.64 -1.79
C LEU A 632 13.27 10.11 -2.14
N ASN A 633 12.93 10.41 -3.40
CA ASN A 633 12.67 11.77 -3.84
C ASN A 633 11.48 11.86 -4.81
N LYS A 634 10.66 12.91 -4.71
CA LYS A 634 9.49 13.16 -5.58
C LYS A 634 8.52 11.98 -5.53
N LEU A 635 7.83 11.86 -4.39
CA LEU A 635 6.92 10.75 -4.10
C LEU A 635 5.50 11.29 -4.06
N TYR A 636 4.59 10.58 -4.72
CA TYR A 636 3.22 11.06 -4.89
C TYR A 636 2.37 10.75 -3.64
N GLY A 637 2.67 9.65 -2.93
CA GLY A 637 2.18 9.34 -1.59
C GLY A 637 3.28 9.41 -0.51
N ALA A 638 3.02 8.79 0.65
CA ALA A 638 3.98 8.69 1.76
C ALA A 638 5.30 8.00 1.33
N GLY A 639 6.41 8.37 1.95
CA GLY A 639 7.71 7.79 1.65
C GLY A 639 7.92 6.43 2.32
N ILE A 640 7.94 6.43 3.65
CA ILE A 640 8.07 5.21 4.46
C ILE A 640 6.84 5.11 5.36
N PHE A 641 6.07 4.03 5.21
CA PHE A 641 4.84 3.76 5.93
C PHE A 641 4.94 2.40 6.61
N VAL A 642 5.05 2.38 7.95
CA VAL A 642 5.28 1.16 8.72
C VAL A 642 4.23 1.00 9.82
N TYR A 643 3.58 -0.16 9.86
CA TYR A 643 2.58 -0.50 10.87
C TYR A 643 3.17 -1.54 11.82
N GLY A 644 3.11 -1.28 13.12
CA GLY A 644 3.61 -2.19 14.14
C GLY A 644 2.52 -3.03 14.80
N GLY A 645 2.89 -4.25 15.20
CA GLY A 645 2.02 -5.14 15.96
C GLY A 645 0.82 -5.69 15.18
N LYS A 646 -0.38 -5.20 15.47
CA LYS A 646 -1.64 -5.66 14.86
C LYS A 646 -2.58 -4.50 14.52
N ARG A 647 -3.48 -4.72 13.58
CA ARG A 647 -4.52 -3.73 13.21
C ARG A 647 -5.60 -3.61 14.29
N SER A 648 -6.26 -2.45 14.31
CA SER A 648 -7.47 -2.26 15.12
C SER A 648 -8.52 -3.35 14.83
N ALA A 649 -9.23 -3.76 15.88
CA ALA A 649 -10.13 -4.91 16.01
C ALA A 649 -9.46 -6.28 16.18
N ALA A 650 -8.16 -6.44 15.87
CA ALA A 650 -7.50 -7.73 16.04
C ALA A 650 -7.35 -8.10 17.53
N ARG A 651 -7.89 -9.26 17.89
CA ARG A 651 -7.86 -9.89 19.21
C ARG A 651 -6.71 -10.90 19.37
N THR A 652 -5.79 -10.95 18.42
CA THR A 652 -4.60 -11.81 18.51
C THR A 652 -3.53 -11.19 19.39
N ASP A 653 -2.77 -12.02 20.08
CA ASP A 653 -1.61 -11.59 20.85
C ASP A 653 -0.42 -11.27 19.92
N ARG A 654 0.27 -10.15 20.19
CA ARG A 654 1.51 -9.74 19.50
C ARG A 654 2.55 -9.39 20.56
N PRO A 655 3.25 -10.40 21.10
CA PRO A 655 4.17 -10.22 22.22
C PRO A 655 5.47 -9.52 21.84
N LEU A 656 5.75 -9.35 20.55
CA LEU A 656 6.92 -8.61 20.07
C LEU A 656 6.53 -7.73 18.89
N SER A 657 6.88 -6.45 18.99
CA SER A 657 6.94 -5.49 17.88
C SER A 657 8.27 -4.74 18.02
N ARG A 658 9.08 -4.73 16.97
CA ARG A 658 10.34 -3.96 16.95
C ARG A 658 10.56 -3.35 15.59
N ILE A 659 10.49 -2.03 15.52
CA ILE A 659 10.63 -1.28 14.27
C ILE A 659 11.84 -0.36 14.35
N LEU A 660 12.77 -0.47 13.41
CA LEU A 660 13.93 0.39 13.24
C LEU A 660 13.79 1.15 11.92
N ILE A 661 13.70 2.48 11.97
CA ILE A 661 13.68 3.34 10.79
C ILE A 661 14.78 4.37 10.93
N HIS A 662 15.89 4.22 10.20
CA HIS A 662 17.04 5.10 10.41
C HIS A 662 17.89 5.40 9.20
N HIS A 663 18.53 6.56 9.20
CA HIS A 663 19.42 6.97 8.13
C HIS A 663 18.75 6.94 6.74
N ASN A 664 17.46 7.28 6.67
CA ASN A 664 16.74 7.46 5.40
C ASN A 664 16.63 8.95 5.06
N GLN A 665 16.60 9.26 3.77
CA GLN A 665 16.22 10.59 3.28
C GLN A 665 14.97 10.48 2.42
N VAL A 666 13.92 11.20 2.83
CA VAL A 666 12.65 11.32 2.11
C VAL A 666 12.41 12.79 1.80
N THR A 667 12.42 13.16 0.52
CA THR A 667 12.19 14.55 0.10
C THR A 667 11.09 14.64 -0.96
N ASP A 668 10.34 15.75 -0.93
CA ASP A 668 9.23 16.01 -1.86
C ASP A 668 8.23 14.85 -1.88
N SER A 669 7.81 14.38 -0.70
CA SER A 669 6.76 13.37 -0.56
C SER A 669 5.37 13.98 -0.61
N LEU A 670 4.36 13.13 -0.76
CA LEU A 670 2.95 13.51 -0.75
C LEU A 670 2.54 14.43 -1.90
N LEU A 671 3.24 14.46 -3.03
CA LEU A 671 2.93 15.42 -4.12
C LEU A 671 1.46 15.39 -4.58
N ASN A 672 0.79 14.23 -4.45
CA ASN A 672 -0.62 14.05 -4.76
C ASN A 672 -1.52 13.83 -3.54
N ASN A 673 -0.95 13.71 -2.34
CA ASN A 673 -1.60 13.18 -1.16
C ASN A 673 -1.46 14.11 0.05
N ASN A 674 -2.24 13.88 1.08
CA ASN A 674 -2.26 14.59 2.35
C ASN A 674 -2.72 13.63 3.44
N ASP A 675 -2.71 14.07 4.69
CA ASP A 675 -2.99 13.25 5.88
C ASP A 675 -2.07 12.04 5.98
N TRP A 676 -0.79 12.26 5.67
CA TRP A 676 0.27 11.26 5.73
C TRP A 676 1.60 11.92 6.13
N GLY A 677 2.60 11.10 6.47
CA GLY A 677 3.98 11.52 6.72
C GLY A 677 4.91 11.29 5.52
N GLY A 678 6.02 12.03 5.48
CA GLY A 678 7.19 11.59 4.70
C GLY A 678 7.71 10.26 5.24
N ILE A 679 7.84 10.18 6.57
CA ILE A 679 8.12 8.96 7.33
C ILE A 679 7.03 8.78 8.39
N GLU A 680 6.43 7.61 8.46
CA GLU A 680 5.22 7.39 9.22
C GLU A 680 5.19 6.02 9.89
N THR A 681 4.73 6.00 11.15
CA THR A 681 4.51 4.79 11.94
C THR A 681 3.07 4.70 12.41
N TRP A 682 2.49 3.51 12.31
CA TRP A 682 1.15 3.23 12.81
C TRP A 682 1.18 2.19 13.92
N GLN A 683 0.31 2.42 14.91
CA GLN A 683 0.02 1.47 15.98
C GLN A 683 1.22 1.19 16.88
N ALA A 684 1.48 -0.07 17.21
CA ALA A 684 2.32 -0.34 18.37
C ALA A 684 3.79 -0.45 18.03
N GLY A 685 4.57 0.31 18.79
CA GLY A 685 6.00 0.12 18.95
C GLY A 685 6.37 -0.94 20.00
N PRO A 686 7.63 -0.95 20.45
CA PRO A 686 8.59 0.13 20.24
C PRO A 686 9.00 0.34 18.78
N ALA A 687 8.83 1.57 18.29
CA ALA A 687 9.46 2.03 17.06
C ALA A 687 10.57 3.02 17.38
N TYR A 688 11.73 2.81 16.77
CA TYR A 688 12.92 3.63 16.90
C TYR A 688 13.18 4.30 15.55
N VAL A 689 12.85 5.59 15.48
CA VAL A 689 12.94 6.41 14.28
C VAL A 689 14.04 7.45 14.47
N TYR A 690 15.20 7.26 13.85
CA TYR A 690 16.34 8.11 14.15
C TYR A 690 17.30 8.39 13.01
N ASN A 691 18.02 9.52 13.08
CA ASN A 691 18.97 9.96 12.06
C ASN A 691 18.36 10.01 10.63
N ASN A 692 17.06 10.26 10.50
CA ASN A 692 16.41 10.42 9.20
C ASN A 692 16.32 11.90 8.80
N VAL A 693 16.15 12.13 7.50
CA VAL A 693 15.80 13.43 6.91
C VAL A 693 14.44 13.31 6.22
N SER A 694 13.48 14.15 6.60
CA SER A 694 12.16 14.21 5.99
C SER A 694 11.84 15.66 5.60
N GLY A 695 11.78 15.92 4.29
CA GLY A 695 11.84 17.26 3.72
C GLY A 695 10.71 17.55 2.74
N ASN A 696 10.07 18.73 2.87
CA ASN A 696 8.97 19.19 2.01
C ASN A 696 7.85 18.16 1.77
N PRO A 697 7.14 17.68 2.81
CA PRO A 697 5.97 16.82 2.65
C PRO A 697 4.77 17.66 2.15
N GLY A 698 4.49 17.67 0.84
CA GLY A 698 3.73 18.76 0.22
C GLY A 698 2.71 18.38 -0.85
N GLY A 699 1.56 17.82 -0.47
CA GLY A 699 0.41 17.69 -1.37
C GLY A 699 -0.44 18.94 -1.43
N TYR A 700 -0.29 19.73 -2.48
CA TYR A 700 -1.08 20.95 -2.62
C TYR A 700 -2.57 20.65 -2.80
N LYS A 701 -3.38 21.36 -2.01
CA LYS A 701 -4.82 21.16 -1.81
C LYS A 701 -5.56 22.46 -2.12
N LEU A 702 -5.83 22.69 -3.41
CA LEU A 702 -6.46 23.93 -3.89
C LEU A 702 -7.79 24.23 -3.18
N TRP A 703 -8.64 23.22 -3.02
CA TRP A 703 -9.91 23.36 -2.32
C TRP A 703 -9.76 23.68 -0.83
N GLY A 704 -8.62 23.35 -0.21
CA GLY A 704 -8.33 23.72 1.18
C GLY A 704 -8.18 25.24 1.29
N ILE A 705 -7.22 25.80 0.57
CA ILE A 705 -6.94 27.25 0.59
C ILE A 705 -8.09 28.08 -0.01
N ALA A 706 -8.77 27.58 -1.04
CA ALA A 706 -9.84 28.33 -1.70
C ALA A 706 -11.16 28.34 -0.90
N ASN A 707 -11.49 27.26 -0.18
CA ASN A 707 -12.68 27.23 0.68
C ASN A 707 -12.41 27.74 2.09
N GLN A 708 -11.16 27.74 2.56
CA GLN A 708 -10.76 28.13 3.91
C GLN A 708 -9.54 29.07 3.91
N PRO A 709 -9.58 30.23 3.22
CA PRO A 709 -8.40 31.08 2.98
C PRO A 709 -7.81 31.73 4.23
N LYS A 710 -8.50 31.67 5.38
CA LYS A 710 -8.07 32.23 6.66
C LYS A 710 -7.62 31.17 7.67
N GLU A 711 -7.73 29.90 7.31
CA GLU A 711 -7.36 28.79 8.19
C GLU A 711 -5.91 28.38 7.92
N PRO A 712 -5.05 28.35 8.95
CA PRO A 712 -3.63 28.06 8.80
C PRO A 712 -3.40 26.60 8.38
N GLY A 713 -2.41 26.37 7.51
CA GLY A 713 -1.99 25.03 7.11
C GLY A 713 -3.04 24.27 6.28
N THR A 714 -3.92 24.97 5.57
CA THR A 714 -4.96 24.35 4.73
C THR A 714 -4.52 24.07 3.31
N ALA A 715 -3.48 24.73 2.82
CA ALA A 715 -2.97 24.54 1.47
C ALA A 715 -2.26 23.19 1.28
N ARG A 716 -1.63 22.67 2.33
CA ARG A 716 -0.99 21.36 2.40
C ARG A 716 -1.30 20.80 3.76
N PHE A 717 -1.74 19.55 3.82
CA PHE A 717 -1.99 18.79 5.04
C PHE A 717 -1.03 17.59 5.13
N GLY A 718 0.26 17.85 4.99
CA GLY A 718 1.32 16.84 5.02
C GLY A 718 2.31 17.07 6.16
N HIS A 719 2.94 15.99 6.62
CA HIS A 719 3.81 15.99 7.80
C HIS A 719 5.19 15.38 7.50
N ALA A 720 6.24 15.82 8.19
CA ALA A 720 7.56 15.21 8.00
C ALA A 720 7.61 13.84 8.68
N TYR A 721 7.15 13.78 9.93
CA TYR A 721 7.00 12.59 10.74
C TYR A 721 5.55 12.47 11.23
N TYR A 722 4.90 11.32 11.00
CA TYR A 722 3.52 11.08 11.41
C TYR A 722 3.39 9.78 12.24
N MET A 723 2.72 9.87 13.37
CA MET A 723 2.37 8.76 14.25
C MET A 723 0.83 8.63 14.39
N ASP A 724 0.20 7.73 13.63
CA ASP A 724 -1.24 7.44 13.75
C ASP A 724 -1.50 6.21 14.61
N GLY A 725 -2.13 6.44 15.76
CA GLY A 725 -2.19 5.48 16.84
C GLY A 725 -0.78 5.07 17.25
N GLY A 726 0.24 5.93 17.14
CA GLY A 726 1.59 5.56 17.56
C GLY A 726 1.64 5.37 19.07
N TYR A 727 1.82 4.13 19.53
CA TYR A 727 1.99 3.80 20.94
C TYR A 727 3.42 3.37 21.20
N LYS A 728 4.07 3.94 22.23
CA LYS A 728 5.47 3.68 22.59
C LYS A 728 6.44 3.92 21.43
N GLN A 729 6.77 5.19 21.22
CA GLN A 729 7.51 5.68 20.05
C GLN A 729 8.76 6.44 20.48
N TYR A 730 9.87 6.30 19.75
CA TYR A 730 11.13 7.00 20.00
C TYR A 730 11.64 7.64 18.70
N TYR A 731 11.53 8.96 18.61
CA TYR A 731 11.93 9.79 17.48
C TYR A 731 13.10 10.68 17.88
N PHE A 732 14.29 10.43 17.35
CA PHE A 732 15.46 11.20 17.77
C PHE A 732 16.52 11.44 16.72
N ASN A 733 17.25 12.55 16.87
CA ASN A 733 18.30 12.97 15.94
C ASN A 733 17.81 13.06 14.47
N ASN A 734 16.51 13.26 14.25
CA ASN A 734 15.95 13.42 12.93
C ASN A 734 15.95 14.89 12.52
N ILE A 735 16.00 15.13 11.21
CA ILE A 735 15.84 16.44 10.59
C ILE A 735 14.50 16.48 9.86
N ALA A 736 13.69 17.48 10.15
CA ALA A 736 12.49 17.85 9.42
C ALA A 736 12.69 19.25 8.82
N TRP A 737 12.38 19.43 7.53
CA TRP A 737 12.35 20.77 6.95
C TRP A 737 11.18 20.99 5.99
N GLY A 738 10.63 22.20 5.98
CA GLY A 738 9.57 22.66 5.08
C GLY A 738 10.03 23.78 4.14
N LYS A 739 9.26 24.03 3.08
CA LYS A 739 9.54 25.14 2.13
C LYS A 739 9.05 26.50 2.61
N SER A 740 8.03 26.52 3.48
CA SER A 740 7.49 27.75 4.03
C SER A 740 6.87 27.49 5.39
N ASN A 741 7.13 28.40 6.33
CA ASN A 741 6.48 28.46 7.62
C ASN A 741 5.24 29.37 7.62
N ASP A 742 4.98 30.12 6.55
CA ASP A 742 3.81 30.98 6.45
C ASP A 742 2.52 30.13 6.48
N PRO A 743 1.66 30.30 7.50
CA PRO A 743 0.42 29.53 7.64
C PRO A 743 -0.53 29.61 6.45
N TYR A 744 -0.42 30.66 5.63
CA TYR A 744 -1.34 30.93 4.52
C TYR A 744 -0.69 30.70 3.14
N SER A 745 0.58 30.31 3.11
CA SER A 745 1.31 30.05 1.88
C SER A 745 0.85 28.74 1.23
N PRO A 746 0.74 28.69 -0.12
CA PRO A 746 0.61 27.43 -0.87
C PRO A 746 1.69 26.39 -0.57
N LEU A 747 2.84 26.82 -0.06
CA LEU A 747 3.98 25.98 0.29
C LEU A 747 4.06 25.62 1.78
N GLY A 748 3.14 26.13 2.61
CA GLY A 748 3.14 25.93 4.06
C GLY A 748 2.87 24.47 4.45
N ASN A 749 3.92 23.71 4.81
CA ASN A 749 3.77 22.34 5.30
C ASN A 749 3.20 22.37 6.73
N THR A 750 2.19 21.55 7.03
CA THR A 750 1.40 21.67 8.28
C THR A 750 2.22 21.49 9.54
N ALA A 751 2.93 20.36 9.69
CA ALA A 751 3.67 20.08 10.91
C ALA A 751 4.92 19.24 10.67
N ALA A 752 5.98 19.47 11.47
CA ALA A 752 7.14 18.59 11.46
C ALA A 752 6.81 17.24 12.10
N PHE A 753 6.17 17.25 13.27
CA PHE A 753 5.71 16.06 13.98
C PHE A 753 4.19 16.08 14.13
N GLN A 754 3.53 14.98 13.75
CA GLN A 754 2.09 14.82 13.84
C GLN A 754 1.75 13.55 14.62
N GLU A 755 0.76 13.65 15.51
CA GLU A 755 0.27 12.53 16.32
C GLU A 755 -1.28 12.49 16.35
N ILE A 756 -1.86 11.29 16.36
CA ILE A 756 -3.30 11.08 16.55
C ILE A 756 -3.54 9.78 17.35
N HIS A 757 -4.42 9.81 18.36
CA HIS A 757 -4.78 8.72 19.29
C HIS A 757 -3.66 8.11 20.17
N GLY A 758 -2.38 8.34 19.84
CA GLY A 758 -1.21 7.78 20.51
C GLY A 758 -0.82 8.42 21.84
N TYR A 759 0.03 7.70 22.60
CA TYR A 759 0.68 8.13 23.84
C TYR A 759 2.03 7.39 24.01
N GLN A 760 2.85 7.78 24.99
CA GLN A 760 4.26 7.34 25.10
C GLN A 760 5.12 7.69 23.90
N THR A 761 4.87 8.86 23.31
CA THR A 761 5.71 9.41 22.25
C THR A 761 6.90 10.14 22.85
N ASN A 762 8.12 9.74 22.49
CA ASN A 762 9.36 10.40 22.89
C ASN A 762 10.00 11.04 21.66
N ILE A 763 9.97 12.37 21.56
CA ILE A 763 10.61 13.18 20.50
C ILE A 763 11.77 13.94 21.12
N PHE A 764 13.02 13.56 20.81
CA PHE A 764 14.18 14.21 21.41
C PHE A 764 15.38 14.43 20.48
N ASN A 765 16.13 15.51 20.70
CA ASN A 765 17.31 15.88 19.90
C ASN A 765 17.05 15.98 18.39
N ASN A 766 15.81 16.29 17.98
CA ASN A 766 15.47 16.49 16.57
C ASN A 766 15.65 17.96 16.17
N THR A 767 15.76 18.21 14.87
CA THR A 767 15.72 19.55 14.27
C THR A 767 14.47 19.69 13.41
N ALA A 768 13.64 20.71 13.68
CA ALA A 768 12.50 21.09 12.86
C ALA A 768 12.70 22.52 12.34
N TYR A 769 12.71 22.67 11.01
CA TYR A 769 12.94 23.95 10.35
C TYR A 769 11.79 24.31 9.39
N ASN A 770 11.30 25.55 9.49
CA ASN A 770 10.44 26.17 8.47
C ASN A 770 9.09 25.45 8.22
N PHE A 771 8.37 25.13 9.29
CA PHE A 771 7.00 24.58 9.26
C PHE A 771 5.97 25.56 9.81
N VAL A 772 4.70 25.36 9.43
CA VAL A 772 3.58 26.10 10.03
C VAL A 772 3.45 25.72 11.52
N ILE A 773 3.49 24.43 11.85
CA ILE A 773 3.45 23.93 13.22
C ILE A 773 4.71 23.09 13.52
N GLY A 774 5.27 23.20 14.72
CA GLY A 774 6.35 22.31 15.16
C GLY A 774 5.86 20.88 15.37
N SER A 775 5.09 20.67 16.44
CA SER A 775 4.47 19.41 16.85
C SER A 775 2.96 19.58 17.01
N ARG A 776 2.18 18.66 16.43
CA ARG A 776 0.72 18.68 16.41
C ARG A 776 0.14 17.36 16.88
N ARG A 777 -0.73 17.39 17.89
CA ARG A 777 -1.59 16.29 18.32
C ARG A 777 -3.04 16.59 17.90
N GLN A 778 -3.61 15.77 17.01
CA GLN A 778 -4.98 15.94 16.51
C GLN A 778 -6.04 15.38 17.46
N ALA A 779 -5.73 14.25 18.10
CA ALA A 779 -6.55 13.59 19.09
C ALA A 779 -5.71 13.34 20.35
N PRO A 780 -5.28 14.39 21.06
CA PRO A 780 -4.49 14.22 22.25
C PRO A 780 -5.35 13.53 23.31
N VAL A 781 -4.87 12.38 23.76
CA VAL A 781 -5.42 11.58 24.85
C VAL A 781 -4.23 11.06 25.66
N ALA A 782 -4.42 10.92 26.98
CA ALA A 782 -3.39 10.42 27.91
C ALA A 782 -2.06 11.21 27.93
N GLY A 783 -1.13 10.78 28.78
CA GLY A 783 0.17 11.42 29.03
C GLY A 783 1.38 10.61 28.54
N GLN A 784 2.50 10.75 29.23
CA GLN A 784 3.79 10.08 28.95
C GLN A 784 4.47 10.49 27.63
N ASN A 785 4.08 11.63 27.07
CA ASN A 785 4.72 12.19 25.88
C ASN A 785 5.87 13.11 26.30
N LYS A 786 7.03 12.96 25.65
CA LYS A 786 8.28 13.66 26.01
C LYS A 786 8.82 14.41 24.79
N TYR A 787 9.04 15.71 24.93
CA TYR A 787 9.57 16.60 23.90
C TYR A 787 10.85 17.27 24.45
N MET A 788 12.03 16.74 24.12
CA MET A 788 13.25 17.06 24.87
C MET A 788 14.44 17.39 23.97
N GLY A 789 15.20 18.45 24.24
CA GLY A 789 16.43 18.75 23.50
C GLY A 789 16.24 19.05 22.00
N ASN A 790 15.01 19.31 21.54
CA ASN A 790 14.75 19.55 20.12
C ASN A 790 15.04 21.01 19.74
N ILE A 791 15.53 21.22 18.52
CA ILE A 791 15.67 22.53 17.88
C ILE A 791 14.41 22.84 17.08
N TRP A 792 13.77 23.96 17.40
CA TRP A 792 12.62 24.53 16.67
C TRP A 792 13.05 25.86 16.04
N ASP A 793 13.33 25.84 14.74
CA ASP A 793 13.81 27.02 14.00
C ASP A 793 12.75 27.49 12.98
N SER A 794 12.37 28.76 13.08
CA SER A 794 11.50 29.43 12.11
C SER A 794 10.13 28.74 11.99
N ILE A 795 9.46 28.48 13.11
CA ILE A 795 8.08 27.97 13.12
C ILE A 795 7.10 29.15 12.98
N GLY A 796 6.11 29.04 12.09
CA GLY A 796 5.35 30.23 11.67
C GLY A 796 3.99 30.45 12.32
N TYR A 797 3.34 29.41 12.86
CA TYR A 797 2.05 29.54 13.53
C TYR A 797 2.09 29.13 15.00
N MET A 798 2.53 27.90 15.32
CA MET A 798 2.57 27.40 16.69
C MET A 798 3.64 26.32 16.84
N VAL A 799 4.36 26.29 17.96
CA VAL A 799 5.29 25.16 18.19
C VAL A 799 4.54 23.93 18.66
N PHE A 800 3.79 24.01 19.76
CA PHE A 800 3.13 22.86 20.36
C PHE A 800 1.60 22.94 20.28
N ARG A 801 0.99 22.32 19.26
CA ARG A 801 -0.47 22.12 19.19
C ARG A 801 -0.84 20.78 19.81
N HIS A 802 -0.71 20.66 21.13
CA HIS A 802 -0.90 19.42 21.89
C HIS A 802 -2.29 19.28 22.52
N ALA A 803 -3.18 20.25 22.30
CA ALA A 803 -4.61 20.15 22.56
C ALA A 803 -5.43 20.91 21.51
N LYS A 804 -6.75 20.74 21.54
CA LYS A 804 -7.66 21.47 20.64
C LYS A 804 -7.76 22.94 21.09
N PRO A 805 -7.38 23.93 20.27
CA PRO A 805 -7.42 25.33 20.68
C PRO A 805 -8.85 25.88 20.82
N SER A 806 -9.10 26.71 21.84
CA SER A 806 -10.42 27.23 22.25
C SER A 806 -11.03 28.30 21.33
N ARG A 807 -10.20 28.95 20.50
CA ARG A 807 -10.57 30.10 19.65
C ARG A 807 -10.47 29.79 18.15
N GLN A 808 -10.25 28.53 17.78
CA GLN A 808 -10.26 28.10 16.39
C GLN A 808 -11.66 27.59 16.00
N GLN A 809 -12.01 27.77 14.72
CA GLN A 809 -13.09 27.00 14.12
C GLN A 809 -12.84 25.50 14.40
N ALA A 810 -13.91 24.72 14.58
CA ALA A 810 -13.75 23.27 14.77
C ALA A 810 -12.86 22.72 13.65
N ASP A 811 -11.71 22.14 14.03
CA ASP A 811 -10.76 21.51 13.11
C ASP A 811 -11.57 20.65 12.13
N PRO A 812 -11.51 20.91 10.80
CA PRO A 812 -12.30 20.18 9.82
C PRO A 812 -12.11 18.66 9.92
N ASN A 813 -10.95 18.24 10.40
CA ASN A 813 -10.53 16.84 10.55
C ASN A 813 -10.84 16.30 11.96
N ALA A 814 -11.39 17.10 12.87
CA ALA A 814 -11.78 16.66 14.22
C ALA A 814 -12.93 15.63 14.21
N ARG A 815 -13.67 15.50 13.10
CA ARG A 815 -14.71 14.47 12.97
C ARG A 815 -14.16 13.05 13.03
N ASP A 816 -12.90 12.87 12.62
CA ASP A 816 -12.22 11.56 12.60
C ASP A 816 -11.73 11.13 13.99
N VAL A 817 -11.77 12.04 14.96
CA VAL A 817 -11.23 11.85 16.32
C VAL A 817 -12.23 11.17 17.28
N GLY A 818 -13.53 11.24 17.00
CA GLY A 818 -14.57 10.85 17.97
C GLY A 818 -14.64 11.79 19.18
N THR A 819 -15.39 11.42 20.22
CA THR A 819 -15.50 12.21 21.46
C THR A 819 -14.16 12.23 22.19
N VAL A 820 -13.57 13.41 22.36
CA VAL A 820 -12.32 13.59 23.13
C VAL A 820 -12.66 13.62 24.62
N GLY A 821 -12.02 12.75 25.41
CA GLY A 821 -12.14 12.76 26.87
C GLY A 821 -11.51 14.01 27.50
N SER A 822 -11.94 14.36 28.71
CA SER A 822 -11.53 15.59 29.42
C SER A 822 -10.24 15.48 30.25
N GLU A 823 -9.63 14.29 30.35
CA GLU A 823 -8.53 14.02 31.30
C GLU A 823 -7.21 13.73 30.58
N PHE A 824 -6.26 14.66 30.67
CA PHE A 824 -4.88 14.48 30.20
C PHE A 824 -3.96 14.25 31.40
N GLU A 825 -3.10 13.23 31.34
CA GLU A 825 -2.10 12.96 32.38
C GLU A 825 -0.88 13.88 32.22
N HIS A 826 -1.02 15.16 32.56
CA HIS A 826 0.05 16.15 32.40
C HIS A 826 1.30 15.85 33.22
N ALA A 827 1.14 15.25 34.40
CA ALA A 827 2.22 14.93 35.33
C ALA A 827 3.24 13.93 34.76
N THR A 828 2.87 13.17 33.74
CA THR A 828 3.76 12.19 33.10
C THR A 828 4.35 12.71 31.78
N ASN A 829 3.91 13.87 31.29
CA ASN A 829 4.50 14.50 30.11
C ASN A 829 5.78 15.26 30.48
N ALA A 830 6.75 15.28 29.58
CA ALA A 830 8.01 15.99 29.76
C ALA A 830 8.28 16.99 28.63
N TYR A 831 8.75 18.18 29.00
CA TYR A 831 9.29 19.18 28.09
C TYR A 831 10.58 19.70 28.69
N VAL A 832 11.71 19.37 28.06
CA VAL A 832 13.03 19.58 28.68
C VAL A 832 14.00 20.15 27.65
N ASN A 833 14.69 21.25 27.99
CA ASN A 833 15.83 21.77 27.22
C ASN A 833 15.59 21.92 25.71
N ASN A 834 14.38 22.25 25.24
CA ASN A 834 14.20 22.56 23.82
C ASN A 834 14.85 23.91 23.50
N LEU A 835 15.36 24.05 22.28
CA LEU A 835 15.98 25.29 21.81
C LEU A 835 15.13 25.91 20.72
N PHE A 836 14.77 27.18 20.90
CA PHE A 836 13.89 27.87 19.97
C PHE A 836 14.62 29.04 19.28
N TYR A 837 14.43 29.19 17.96
CA TYR A 837 14.93 30.33 17.20
C TYR A 837 13.86 30.83 16.22
N LYS A 838 13.64 32.15 16.17
CA LYS A 838 12.56 32.77 15.37
C LYS A 838 11.19 32.12 15.61
N LEU A 839 10.73 32.22 16.86
CA LEU A 839 9.42 31.72 17.27
C LEU A 839 8.26 32.55 16.70
N PRO A 840 7.09 31.92 16.50
CA PRO A 840 5.87 32.65 16.22
C PRO A 840 5.37 33.34 17.50
N THR A 841 4.34 34.19 17.37
CA THR A 841 3.69 34.87 18.50
C THR A 841 2.84 33.94 19.39
N GLN A 842 2.91 32.62 19.16
CA GLN A 842 2.12 31.61 19.84
C GLN A 842 2.99 30.36 20.09
N VAL A 843 3.36 30.11 21.35
CA VAL A 843 4.19 28.95 21.69
C VAL A 843 3.38 27.66 21.60
N GLY A 844 2.19 27.61 22.21
CA GLY A 844 1.42 26.37 22.20
C GLY A 844 0.10 26.37 22.94
N VAL A 845 -0.56 25.21 22.85
CA VAL A 845 -1.79 24.81 23.54
C VAL A 845 -1.60 23.34 23.94
N PHE A 846 -1.77 23.01 25.23
CA PHE A 846 -1.65 21.63 25.69
C PHE A 846 -2.73 21.21 26.70
N GLU A 847 -3.43 22.16 27.32
CA GLU A 847 -4.51 21.88 28.26
C GLU A 847 -5.83 21.52 27.54
N PRO A 848 -6.70 20.67 28.12
CA PRO A 848 -8.03 20.36 27.58
C PRO A 848 -8.93 21.59 27.36
N THR A 849 -8.70 22.66 28.11
CA THR A 849 -9.41 23.95 27.99
C THR A 849 -9.18 24.61 26.62
N GLY A 850 -8.10 24.24 25.92
CA GLY A 850 -7.69 24.87 24.68
C GLY A 850 -7.14 26.27 24.86
N VAL A 851 -6.68 26.65 26.07
CA VAL A 851 -6.08 27.96 26.33
C VAL A 851 -4.77 28.11 25.56
N TRP A 852 -4.55 29.30 25.00
CA TRP A 852 -3.38 29.67 24.22
C TRP A 852 -2.32 30.32 25.11
N TYR A 853 -1.07 29.92 24.93
CA TYR A 853 0.08 30.54 25.57
C TYR A 853 0.91 31.29 24.52
N PRO A 854 0.92 32.63 24.56
CA PRO A 854 1.55 33.44 23.51
C PRO A 854 3.09 33.42 23.58
N ASP A 855 3.66 33.13 24.74
CA ASP A 855 5.10 33.18 24.98
C ASP A 855 5.57 31.98 25.82
N LEU A 856 6.90 31.85 25.93
CA LEU A 856 7.53 30.70 26.56
C LEU A 856 7.31 30.69 28.09
N ASP A 857 7.27 31.87 28.72
CA ASP A 857 7.13 32.04 30.16
C ASP A 857 5.73 31.62 30.64
N SER A 858 4.69 32.06 29.93
CA SER A 858 3.31 31.69 30.22
C SER A 858 3.06 30.19 29.97
N PHE A 859 3.66 29.62 28.92
CA PHE A 859 3.61 28.18 28.66
C PHE A 859 4.33 27.39 29.77
N ALA A 860 5.54 27.81 30.17
CA ALA A 860 6.30 27.18 31.25
C ALA A 860 5.56 27.24 32.59
N SER A 861 4.98 28.39 32.93
CA SER A 861 4.20 28.58 34.15
C SER A 861 2.98 27.65 34.19
N ALA A 862 2.30 27.47 33.05
CA ALA A 862 1.19 26.54 32.94
C ALA A 862 1.62 25.09 33.10
N MET A 863 2.74 24.69 32.50
CA MET A 863 3.30 23.35 32.68
C MET A 863 3.66 23.06 34.13
N GLN A 864 4.29 24.00 34.82
CA GLN A 864 4.61 23.88 36.25
C GLN A 864 3.34 23.69 37.08
N LYS A 865 2.28 24.47 36.81
CA LYS A 865 0.98 24.32 37.47
C LYS A 865 0.34 22.95 37.24
N ARG A 866 0.63 22.32 36.09
CA ARG A 866 0.17 20.98 35.73
C ARG A 866 1.16 19.87 36.09
N GLN A 867 2.26 20.23 36.75
CA GLN A 867 3.30 19.33 37.23
C GLN A 867 3.94 18.53 36.09
N SER A 868 3.99 19.08 34.87
CA SER A 868 4.75 18.45 33.79
C SER A 868 6.25 18.50 34.09
N ILE A 869 6.98 17.49 33.63
CA ILE A 869 8.39 17.29 33.98
C ILE A 869 9.28 18.20 33.11
N GLY A 870 10.23 18.90 33.74
CA GLY A 870 11.29 19.63 33.06
C GLY A 870 11.08 21.14 32.90
N ASN A 871 12.01 21.76 32.18
CA ASN A 871 11.98 23.15 31.78
C ASN A 871 11.77 23.22 30.26
N VAL A 872 10.71 23.88 29.78
CA VAL A 872 10.34 23.86 28.35
C VAL A 872 11.50 24.09 27.39
N GLY A 873 12.48 24.91 27.80
CA GLY A 873 13.64 25.28 27.02
C GLY A 873 13.92 26.78 27.12
N HIS A 874 14.65 27.32 26.16
CA HIS A 874 14.86 28.77 26.04
C HIS A 874 14.92 29.23 24.58
N VAL A 875 14.66 30.52 24.36
CA VAL A 875 14.75 31.17 23.05
C VAL A 875 16.16 31.70 22.86
N SER A 876 16.82 31.32 21.76
CA SER A 876 18.11 31.87 21.38
C SER A 876 17.94 33.19 20.62
N GLU A 877 18.76 34.18 20.96
CA GLU A 877 18.88 35.43 20.19
C GLU A 877 19.75 35.27 18.93
N GLN A 878 20.60 34.23 18.91
CA GLN A 878 21.51 33.93 17.81
C GLN A 878 21.00 32.75 16.97
N PRO A 879 21.32 32.69 15.66
CA PRO A 879 21.01 31.53 14.84
C PRO A 879 21.53 30.23 15.47
N VAL A 880 20.67 29.21 15.53
CA VAL A 880 20.98 27.91 16.15
C VAL A 880 21.48 26.88 15.15
N LEU A 881 21.27 27.13 13.85
CA LEU A 881 21.73 26.32 12.72
C LEU A 881 22.63 27.16 11.79
N ARG A 882 23.63 26.54 11.16
CA ARG A 882 24.63 27.25 10.34
C ARG A 882 24.06 27.91 9.08
N ASN A 883 23.30 27.17 8.26
CA ASN A 883 22.67 27.69 7.05
C ASN A 883 21.47 26.82 6.64
N ALA A 884 20.44 26.82 7.49
CA ALA A 884 19.22 26.03 7.29
C ALA A 884 18.52 26.24 5.92
N PRO A 885 18.44 27.47 5.34
CA PRO A 885 17.89 27.67 3.99
C PRO A 885 18.61 26.92 2.88
N GLN A 886 19.90 26.58 3.07
CA GLN A 886 20.70 25.76 2.15
C GLN A 886 20.86 24.31 2.65
N HIS A 887 20.00 23.89 3.57
CA HIS A 887 19.98 22.57 4.19
C HIS A 887 21.26 22.18 4.94
N ASP A 888 22.01 23.17 5.46
CA ASP A 888 23.08 22.93 6.42
C ASP A 888 22.53 23.08 7.84
N PHE A 889 22.08 21.94 8.38
CA PHE A 889 21.45 21.84 9.69
C PHE A 889 22.45 21.58 10.83
N ARG A 890 23.75 21.76 10.59
CA ARG A 890 24.74 21.66 11.67
C ARG A 890 24.46 22.74 12.73
N PRO A 891 24.56 22.41 14.03
CA PRO A 891 24.37 23.39 15.08
C PRO A 891 25.47 24.46 15.06
N THR A 892 25.12 25.67 15.51
CA THR A 892 26.07 26.74 15.86
C THR A 892 26.48 26.62 17.33
N GLN A 893 27.38 27.50 17.80
CA GLN A 893 27.72 27.54 19.23
C GLN A 893 26.54 27.85 20.15
N ALA A 894 25.46 28.45 19.62
CA ALA A 894 24.24 28.70 20.37
C ALA A 894 23.39 27.43 20.60
N ALA A 895 23.77 26.28 20.02
CA ALA A 895 23.03 25.02 20.10
C ALA A 895 23.89 23.79 20.44
N VAL A 896 25.20 23.87 20.22
CA VAL A 896 26.16 22.80 20.57
C VAL A 896 26.02 22.44 22.05
N ASP A 897 26.08 21.14 22.35
CA ASP A 897 26.04 20.55 23.69
C ASP A 897 24.77 20.83 24.53
N GLN A 898 23.69 21.28 23.90
CA GLN A 898 22.38 21.50 24.57
C GLN A 898 21.38 20.34 24.41
N GLY A 899 21.78 19.27 23.71
CA GLY A 899 20.95 18.07 23.60
C GLY A 899 20.75 17.36 24.94
N VAL A 900 19.80 16.43 24.98
CA VAL A 900 19.57 15.58 26.16
C VAL A 900 20.02 14.15 25.90
N LYS A 901 20.48 13.47 26.96
CA LYS A 901 20.69 12.03 26.99
C LYS A 901 19.43 11.35 27.51
N VAL A 902 18.90 10.40 26.75
CA VAL A 902 17.66 9.69 27.07
C VAL A 902 17.94 8.19 27.07
N PHE A 903 17.49 7.49 28.12
CA PHE A 903 17.52 6.03 28.12
C PHE A 903 16.37 5.49 27.26
N VAL A 904 16.73 4.77 26.20
CA VAL A 904 15.76 4.17 25.28
C VAL A 904 15.73 2.66 25.50
N PRO A 905 14.65 2.09 26.06
CA PRO A 905 14.56 0.67 26.33
C PRO A 905 14.49 -0.11 25.01
N TRP A 906 15.25 -1.21 24.93
CA TRP A 906 15.21 -2.11 23.79
C TRP A 906 14.01 -3.06 23.90
N ALA A 907 13.27 -3.25 22.80
CA ALA A 907 12.05 -4.05 22.81
C ALA A 907 12.33 -5.48 23.27
N LEU A 908 11.60 -5.93 24.30
CA LEU A 908 11.63 -7.30 24.80
C LEU A 908 10.33 -8.03 24.44
N TYR A 909 10.35 -9.35 24.57
CA TYR A 909 9.17 -10.19 24.34
C TYR A 909 8.20 -10.11 25.54
N ALA A 910 6.92 -9.88 25.28
CA ALA A 910 5.81 -9.89 26.23
C ALA A 910 6.06 -9.05 27.50
N VAL A 911 6.40 -7.76 27.33
CA VAL A 911 6.68 -6.86 28.45
C VAL A 911 5.41 -6.56 29.24
N VAL A 912 5.29 -7.15 30.43
CA VAL A 912 4.12 -6.97 31.33
C VAL A 912 4.25 -5.79 32.30
N GLY A 913 5.46 -5.21 32.43
CA GLY A 913 5.75 -4.04 33.25
C GLY A 913 7.11 -3.47 32.88
N GLU A 914 7.24 -2.14 32.86
CA GLU A 914 8.49 -1.45 32.55
C GLU A 914 8.53 -0.13 33.33
N TRP A 915 9.51 0.01 34.21
CA TRP A 915 9.62 1.18 35.09
C TRP A 915 10.97 1.85 34.88
N HIS A 916 10.92 3.13 34.53
CA HIS A 916 12.07 4.02 34.55
C HIS A 916 12.02 4.78 35.88
N PHE A 917 13.12 4.84 36.61
CA PHE A 917 13.13 5.30 38.01
C PHE A 917 13.10 6.83 38.14
N TYR A 918 12.04 7.44 37.61
CA TYR A 918 11.64 8.83 37.84
C TYR A 918 10.18 8.89 38.29
N HIS A 919 9.77 10.02 38.88
CA HIS A 919 8.43 10.20 39.43
C HIS A 919 7.46 10.94 38.51
N ALA A 920 6.16 10.71 38.68
CA ALA A 920 5.10 11.46 38.00
C ALA A 920 4.91 12.84 38.65
N GLY A 921 5.21 13.90 37.90
CA GLY A 921 5.05 15.29 38.36
C GLY A 921 5.72 15.54 39.69
N ASP A 922 5.01 16.06 40.68
CA ASP A 922 5.56 16.34 42.02
C ASP A 922 5.26 15.23 43.05
N ASP A 923 4.78 14.06 42.62
CA ASP A 923 4.55 12.91 43.52
C ASP A 923 5.76 11.97 43.52
N PRO A 924 6.75 12.16 44.42
CA PRO A 924 7.96 11.33 44.45
C PRO A 924 7.67 9.86 44.80
N THR A 925 6.47 9.55 45.25
CA THR A 925 6.10 8.17 45.62
C THR A 925 5.60 7.35 44.44
N ARG A 926 5.28 7.99 43.30
CA ARG A 926 4.66 7.31 42.15
C ARG A 926 5.63 7.20 40.97
N ILE A 927 6.07 5.97 40.69
CA ILE A 927 6.92 5.65 39.53
C ILE A 927 6.02 5.17 38.37
N PRO A 928 5.98 5.87 37.23
CA PRO A 928 5.17 5.47 36.08
C PRO A 928 5.60 4.13 35.50
N ASP A 929 4.61 3.38 35.02
CA ASP A 929 4.81 2.20 34.19
C ASP A 929 4.72 2.61 32.71
N GLU A 930 5.71 2.21 31.91
CA GLU A 930 5.90 2.47 30.48
C GLU A 930 5.87 1.19 29.61
N HIS A 931 5.40 0.05 30.13
CA HIS A 931 5.29 -1.16 29.30
C HIS A 931 4.33 -0.97 28.13
N PHE A 932 4.49 -1.73 27.07
CA PHE A 932 3.46 -1.80 26.03
C PHE A 932 3.51 -3.19 25.39
N HIS A 933 2.43 -3.95 25.57
CA HIS A 933 2.29 -5.31 25.06
C HIS A 933 0.90 -5.45 24.44
N LEU A 934 0.84 -5.62 23.11
CA LEU A 934 -0.39 -5.79 22.34
C LEU A 934 -1.02 -7.19 22.53
N SER A 935 -1.39 -7.49 23.76
CA SER A 935 -2.15 -8.68 24.10
C SER A 935 -3.57 -8.66 23.49
N SER A 936 -4.28 -9.78 23.59
CA SER A 936 -5.60 -10.01 22.99
C SER A 936 -6.65 -8.94 23.33
N HIS A 937 -6.55 -8.30 24.50
CA HIS A 937 -7.49 -7.27 24.95
C HIS A 937 -7.26 -5.87 24.35
N TYR A 938 -6.11 -5.62 23.70
CA TYR A 938 -5.88 -4.39 22.92
C TYR A 938 -6.64 -4.44 21.58
N VAL A 939 -7.96 -4.21 21.62
CA VAL A 939 -8.85 -4.34 20.45
C VAL A 939 -9.04 -3.02 19.69
N LYS A 940 -9.47 -1.96 20.38
CA LYS A 940 -9.82 -0.68 19.74
C LYS A 940 -8.77 0.37 20.06
N ARG A 941 -8.02 0.83 19.04
CA ARG A 941 -6.88 1.75 19.19
C ARG A 941 -7.21 3.00 20.03
N THR A 942 -8.41 3.56 19.85
CA THR A 942 -8.84 4.75 20.59
C THR A 942 -8.94 4.54 22.10
N ASP A 943 -8.96 3.29 22.57
CA ASP A 943 -9.22 2.94 23.97
C ASP A 943 -7.96 2.32 24.64
N TYR A 944 -6.82 2.22 23.93
CA TYR A 944 -5.60 1.59 24.44
C TYR A 944 -4.99 2.28 25.67
N HIS A 945 -5.32 3.54 25.90
CA HIS A 945 -4.89 4.29 27.07
C HIS A 945 -5.69 3.95 28.34
N HIS A 946 -6.84 3.27 28.20
CA HIS A 946 -7.61 2.74 29.33
C HIS A 946 -7.14 1.34 29.76
N MET A 947 -6.18 0.75 29.04
CA MET A 947 -5.67 -0.56 29.39
C MET A 947 -4.83 -0.47 30.68
N PRO A 948 -4.86 -1.51 31.54
CA PRO A 948 -4.20 -1.46 32.85
C PRO A 948 -2.74 -1.03 32.75
N ARG A 949 -2.36 -0.10 33.64
CA ARG A 949 -0.98 0.31 33.92
C ARG A 949 -0.65 -0.09 35.34
N PHE A 950 0.63 -0.31 35.60
CA PHE A 950 1.09 -0.87 36.87
C PHE A 950 2.14 0.04 37.52
N PRO A 951 1.84 1.34 37.78
CA PRO A 951 2.82 2.22 38.42
C PRO A 951 3.24 1.67 39.78
N LEU A 952 4.51 1.85 40.14
CA LEU A 952 5.00 1.45 41.47
C LEU A 952 4.73 2.56 42.48
N THR A 953 4.42 2.15 43.72
CA THR A 953 4.40 3.03 44.89
C THR A 953 5.65 2.82 45.71
N LEU A 954 6.42 3.89 45.89
CA LEU A 954 7.63 3.91 46.71
C LEU A 954 7.26 4.06 48.20
N VAL A 955 7.88 3.24 49.04
CA VAL A 955 7.68 3.22 50.50
C VAL A 955 8.88 3.89 51.18
N ASN A 956 8.60 4.78 52.14
CA ASN A 956 9.59 5.54 52.92
C ASN A 956 10.70 6.20 52.07
N ALA A 957 10.31 6.90 51.01
CA ALA A 957 11.22 7.77 50.27
C ALA A 957 10.48 8.99 49.70
N ASP A 958 11.24 10.06 49.48
CA ASP A 958 10.79 11.33 48.93
C ASP A 958 11.68 11.74 47.74
N VAL A 959 11.56 13.00 47.29
CA VAL A 959 12.34 13.53 46.17
C VAL A 959 13.87 13.44 46.36
N SER A 960 14.36 13.36 47.60
CA SER A 960 15.79 13.19 47.91
C SER A 960 16.32 11.78 47.62
N ALA A 961 15.45 10.79 47.50
CA ALA A 961 15.84 9.43 47.12
C ALA A 961 16.23 9.32 45.64
N TYR A 962 15.76 10.26 44.81
CA TYR A 962 16.09 10.34 43.39
C TYR A 962 17.43 11.05 43.18
N GLN A 963 18.26 10.45 42.32
CA GLN A 963 19.61 10.90 41.98
C GLN A 963 19.79 10.99 40.47
N ASP A 964 20.82 11.71 40.06
CA ASP A 964 21.22 11.76 38.65
C ASP A 964 21.67 10.36 38.21
N GLY A 965 21.06 9.87 37.14
CA GLY A 965 21.38 8.56 36.57
C GLY A 965 22.48 8.66 35.52
N PRO A 966 23.29 7.62 35.33
CA PRO A 966 24.31 7.62 34.29
C PRO A 966 23.73 7.43 32.87
N LEU A 967 22.46 7.05 32.74
CA LEU A 967 21.83 6.68 31.46
C LEU A 967 21.01 7.80 30.83
N GLU A 968 20.65 8.84 31.59
CA GLU A 968 19.83 9.96 31.13
C GLU A 968 20.09 11.21 31.98
N ASP A 969 19.89 12.40 31.41
CA ASP A 969 20.19 13.70 32.06
C ASP A 969 19.03 14.71 31.99
N TRP A 970 17.88 14.31 31.44
CA TRP A 970 16.68 15.15 31.36
C TRP A 970 15.85 15.14 32.64
N THR A 971 16.08 14.17 33.52
CA THR A 971 15.46 14.00 34.84
C THR A 971 16.38 13.21 35.76
N LYS A 972 16.08 13.17 37.05
CA LYS A 972 16.73 12.28 38.02
C LYS A 972 16.25 10.84 37.83
N GLY A 973 16.85 10.13 36.88
CA GLY A 973 16.46 8.80 36.44
C GLY A 973 17.03 7.63 37.26
N SER A 974 17.46 7.86 38.50
CA SER A 974 17.99 6.81 39.37
C SER A 974 17.45 6.94 40.79
N LEU A 975 17.30 5.80 41.47
CA LEU A 975 16.67 5.71 42.78
C LEU A 975 17.47 4.77 43.69
N THR A 976 17.60 5.13 44.97
CA THR A 976 18.27 4.27 45.96
C THR A 976 17.25 3.38 46.68
N PHE A 977 17.50 2.06 46.67
CA PHE A 977 16.75 1.07 47.45
C PHE A 977 17.66 0.43 48.50
N ASP A 978 17.12 0.18 49.69
CA ASP A 978 17.75 -0.70 50.69
C ASP A 978 17.06 -2.07 50.81
N GLY A 979 15.87 -2.20 50.20
CA GLY A 979 15.07 -3.44 50.19
C GLY A 979 14.44 -3.82 51.54
N GLN A 980 14.59 -2.99 52.58
CA GLN A 980 14.08 -3.22 53.93
C GLN A 980 13.14 -2.09 54.38
N THR A 981 13.61 -0.86 54.34
CA THR A 981 12.87 0.35 54.71
C THR A 981 12.44 1.17 53.50
N THR A 982 13.28 1.27 52.48
CA THR A 982 12.98 1.93 51.20
C THR A 982 12.93 0.90 50.07
N TYR A 983 11.72 0.70 49.55
CA TYR A 983 11.41 -0.27 48.50
C TYR A 983 10.19 0.18 47.69
N ALA A 984 10.04 -0.33 46.46
CA ALA A 984 8.89 -0.07 45.61
C ALA A 984 7.89 -1.25 45.65
N THR A 985 6.60 -0.95 45.60
CA THR A 985 5.53 -1.94 45.72
C THR A 985 4.47 -1.81 44.63
N LEU A 986 3.76 -2.91 44.40
CA LEU A 986 2.50 -2.97 43.66
C LEU A 986 1.40 -3.40 44.64
N THR A 987 0.16 -2.96 44.41
CA THR A 987 -0.97 -3.47 45.19
C THR A 987 -1.21 -4.95 44.91
N GLU A 988 -1.75 -5.70 45.87
CA GLU A 988 -2.09 -7.12 45.66
C GLU A 988 -3.10 -7.30 44.50
N GLN A 989 -4.05 -6.37 44.36
CA GLN A 989 -4.99 -6.34 43.24
C GLN A 989 -4.26 -6.17 41.89
N THR A 990 -3.32 -5.23 41.81
CA THR A 990 -2.48 -5.01 40.63
C THR A 990 -1.62 -6.24 40.33
N ARG A 991 -1.04 -6.85 41.36
CA ARG A 991 -0.27 -8.09 41.24
C ARG A 991 -1.16 -9.21 40.66
N GLN A 992 -2.39 -9.35 41.12
CA GLN A 992 -3.33 -10.34 40.57
C GLN A 992 -3.74 -10.04 39.12
N GLN A 993 -3.84 -8.78 38.71
CA GLN A 993 -4.04 -8.43 37.29
C GLN A 993 -2.82 -8.78 36.43
N LEU A 994 -1.61 -8.66 36.99
CA LEU A 994 -0.34 -8.98 36.34
C LEU A 994 -0.07 -10.49 36.21
N VAL A 995 -0.40 -11.28 37.24
CA VAL A 995 -0.04 -12.71 37.33
C VAL A 995 -1.22 -13.68 37.39
N GLY A 996 -2.45 -13.19 37.54
CA GLY A 996 -3.64 -14.00 37.74
C GLY A 996 -4.17 -14.56 36.43
N LYS A 997 -4.47 -15.86 36.40
CA LYS A 997 -5.33 -16.45 35.38
C LYS A 997 -6.75 -15.95 35.63
N VAL A 998 -7.35 -15.25 34.68
CA VAL A 998 -8.79 -14.98 34.71
C VAL A 998 -9.50 -16.27 34.33
N GLU A 999 -10.06 -16.93 35.32
CA GLU A 999 -10.90 -18.11 35.15
C GLU A 999 -12.37 -17.69 35.19
N SER A 1000 -13.08 -17.94 34.09
CA SER A 1000 -14.53 -17.69 34.03
C SER A 1000 -15.27 -19.01 34.24
N PRO A 1001 -16.16 -19.12 35.24
CA PRO A 1001 -16.93 -20.34 35.46
C PRO A 1001 -17.92 -20.58 34.31
N ILE A 1002 -18.09 -21.84 33.90
CA ILE A 1002 -19.10 -22.22 32.92
C ILE A 1002 -20.41 -22.56 33.64
N VAL A 1003 -21.50 -21.92 33.24
CA VAL A 1003 -22.85 -22.25 33.68
C VAL A 1003 -23.56 -23.04 32.57
N ASN A 1004 -23.78 -24.33 32.81
CA ASN A 1004 -24.56 -25.17 31.92
C ASN A 1004 -26.06 -24.91 32.12
N LYS A 1005 -26.73 -24.36 31.09
CA LYS A 1005 -28.19 -24.34 31.06
C LYS A 1005 -28.72 -25.70 30.59
N PRO A 1006 -29.73 -26.28 31.27
CA PRO A 1006 -30.33 -27.53 30.82
C PRO A 1006 -30.89 -27.38 29.40
N SER A 1007 -30.60 -28.35 28.54
CA SER A 1007 -31.24 -28.51 27.23
C SER A 1007 -31.86 -29.90 27.14
N ASP A 1008 -33.03 -29.96 26.50
CA ASP A 1008 -33.81 -31.15 26.22
C ASP A 1008 -33.17 -32.03 25.12
N TRP A 1009 -32.42 -31.44 24.19
CA TRP A 1009 -31.87 -32.15 23.04
C TRP A 1009 -30.35 -32.37 23.04
N VAL A 1010 -29.59 -31.60 23.83
CA VAL A 1010 -28.12 -31.75 23.93
C VAL A 1010 -27.64 -31.65 25.37
N GLN A 1011 -26.69 -32.51 25.71
CA GLN A 1011 -25.87 -32.38 26.91
C GLN A 1011 -24.49 -31.90 26.50
N ILE A 1012 -24.04 -30.81 27.13
CA ILE A 1012 -22.74 -30.19 26.89
C ILE A 1012 -21.81 -30.60 28.03
N GLU A 1013 -20.69 -31.20 27.69
CA GLU A 1013 -19.59 -31.49 28.59
C GLU A 1013 -18.47 -30.48 28.31
N ALA A 1014 -18.33 -29.53 29.23
CA ALA A 1014 -17.35 -28.46 29.17
C ALA A 1014 -16.55 -28.41 30.49
N PRO A 1015 -15.33 -27.86 30.50
CA PRO A 1015 -14.57 -27.66 31.73
C PRO A 1015 -15.35 -26.76 32.71
N ALA A 1016 -15.10 -26.92 34.02
CA ALA A 1016 -15.79 -26.15 35.06
C ALA A 1016 -15.51 -24.64 34.97
N ALA A 1017 -14.34 -24.28 34.45
CA ALA A 1017 -13.95 -22.92 34.13
C ALA A 1017 -13.12 -22.89 32.85
N ILE A 1018 -13.09 -21.74 32.20
CA ILE A 1018 -12.23 -21.48 31.04
C ILE A 1018 -11.18 -20.44 31.39
N THR A 1019 -9.96 -20.67 30.93
CA THR A 1019 -8.89 -19.66 30.98
C THR A 1019 -8.89 -18.90 29.66
N VAL A 1020 -8.90 -17.58 29.73
CA VAL A 1020 -8.81 -16.70 28.55
C VAL A 1020 -7.55 -17.06 27.73
N ASP A 1021 -7.68 -17.02 26.40
CA ASP A 1021 -6.63 -17.33 25.41
C ASP A 1021 -6.03 -18.75 25.45
N GLN A 1022 -6.67 -19.69 26.15
CA GLN A 1022 -6.31 -21.11 26.10
C GLN A 1022 -7.32 -21.91 25.26
N PRO A 1023 -6.86 -22.90 24.46
CA PRO A 1023 -7.78 -23.80 23.79
C PRO A 1023 -8.56 -24.62 24.82
N MET A 1024 -9.86 -24.80 24.58
CA MET A 1024 -10.70 -25.71 25.34
C MET A 1024 -11.33 -26.75 24.43
N THR A 1025 -11.62 -27.93 24.98
CA THR A 1025 -12.43 -28.94 24.31
C THR A 1025 -13.80 -28.98 24.98
N VAL A 1026 -14.85 -28.94 24.16
CA VAL A 1026 -16.24 -29.10 24.59
C VAL A 1026 -16.80 -30.30 23.83
N SER A 1027 -17.40 -31.24 24.56
CA SER A 1027 -18.02 -32.43 23.97
C SER A 1027 -19.55 -32.29 24.02
N PHE A 1028 -20.21 -32.76 22.96
CA PHE A 1028 -21.67 -32.71 22.84
C PHE A 1028 -22.22 -34.12 22.81
N LYS A 1029 -23.14 -34.43 23.73
CA LYS A 1029 -23.93 -35.65 23.71
C LYS A 1029 -25.35 -35.31 23.29
N LEU A 1030 -25.70 -35.64 22.04
CA LEU A 1030 -27.04 -35.45 21.51
C LEU A 1030 -27.99 -36.47 22.13
N ARG A 1031 -29.13 -36.00 22.63
CA ARG A 1031 -30.14 -36.83 23.32
C ARG A 1031 -31.16 -37.45 22.36
N GLN A 1032 -31.13 -37.04 21.09
CA GLN A 1032 -32.00 -37.52 20.02
C GLN A 1032 -31.26 -37.53 18.68
N SER A 1033 -31.78 -38.24 17.68
CA SER A 1033 -31.17 -38.34 16.36
C SER A 1033 -31.37 -37.06 15.53
N PHE A 1034 -30.32 -36.65 14.84
CA PHE A 1034 -30.30 -35.50 13.94
C PHE A 1034 -29.60 -35.83 12.61
N ALA A 1035 -29.71 -37.08 12.14
CA ALA A 1035 -29.05 -37.54 10.93
C ALA A 1035 -29.27 -36.58 9.73
N GLY A 1036 -28.17 -36.23 9.05
CA GLY A 1036 -28.18 -35.30 7.92
C GLY A 1036 -28.21 -33.82 8.29
N LYS A 1037 -28.14 -33.47 9.59
CA LYS A 1037 -27.97 -32.09 10.06
C LYS A 1037 -26.51 -31.78 10.37
N TYR A 1038 -26.14 -30.51 10.33
CA TYR A 1038 -24.82 -30.05 10.73
C TYR A 1038 -24.86 -29.46 12.15
N LEU A 1039 -23.98 -29.92 13.04
CA LEU A 1039 -23.78 -29.36 14.37
C LEU A 1039 -22.68 -28.30 14.34
N ARG A 1040 -22.91 -27.20 15.05
CA ARG A 1040 -21.90 -26.18 15.31
C ARG A 1040 -22.04 -25.66 16.73
N ALA A 1041 -20.91 -25.31 17.34
CA ALA A 1041 -20.84 -24.65 18.62
C ALA A 1041 -20.10 -23.32 18.47
N ASP A 1042 -20.52 -22.32 19.21
CA ASP A 1042 -19.89 -21.00 19.25
C ASP A 1042 -19.79 -20.57 20.71
N LEU A 1043 -18.70 -19.89 21.07
CA LEU A 1043 -18.53 -19.26 22.37
C LEU A 1043 -19.00 -17.81 22.28
N HIS A 1044 -19.90 -17.42 23.19
CA HIS A 1044 -20.39 -16.06 23.31
C HIS A 1044 -19.99 -15.48 24.67
N TRP A 1045 -19.83 -14.17 24.75
CA TRP A 1045 -19.56 -13.49 26.02
C TRP A 1045 -20.82 -12.76 26.52
N LEU A 1046 -20.93 -12.67 27.84
CA LEU A 1046 -22.00 -11.97 28.54
C LEU A 1046 -21.42 -10.71 29.20
N ASP A 1047 -22.19 -9.64 29.31
CA ASP A 1047 -21.80 -8.49 30.15
C ASP A 1047 -21.88 -8.82 31.65
N GLU A 1048 -21.47 -7.85 32.49
CA GLU A 1048 -21.50 -7.97 33.94
C GLU A 1048 -22.91 -8.24 34.51
N GLN A 1049 -23.96 -7.95 33.74
CA GLN A 1049 -25.35 -8.21 34.09
C GLN A 1049 -25.85 -9.57 33.56
N GLY A 1050 -24.97 -10.38 32.98
CA GLY A 1050 -25.28 -11.70 32.43
C GLY A 1050 -26.06 -11.65 31.11
N LYS A 1051 -26.15 -10.49 30.46
CA LYS A 1051 -26.84 -10.32 29.17
C LYS A 1051 -25.89 -10.64 28.04
N PHE A 1052 -26.43 -11.23 26.98
CA PHE A 1052 -25.70 -11.54 25.76
C PHE A 1052 -25.10 -10.27 25.14
N SER A 1053 -23.78 -10.26 24.96
CA SER A 1053 -23.04 -9.09 24.46
C SER A 1053 -22.23 -9.38 23.20
N GLY A 1054 -22.32 -10.59 22.66
CA GLY A 1054 -21.85 -10.91 21.32
C GLY A 1054 -21.11 -12.25 21.24
N LEU A 1055 -20.63 -12.52 20.03
CA LEU A 1055 -19.79 -13.67 19.74
C LEU A 1055 -18.37 -13.44 20.25
N ASN A 1056 -17.77 -14.45 20.89
CA ASN A 1056 -16.39 -14.43 21.35
C ASN A 1056 -15.51 -15.29 20.42
N ALA A 1057 -15.80 -16.58 20.28
CA ALA A 1057 -15.04 -17.50 19.43
C ALA A 1057 -15.95 -18.40 18.59
N TRP A 1058 -15.53 -18.67 17.34
CA TRP A 1058 -16.16 -19.67 16.46
C TRP A 1058 -15.66 -21.07 16.79
N GLY A 1059 -16.57 -22.05 16.98
CA GLY A 1059 -16.17 -23.45 17.20
C GLY A 1059 -15.78 -24.22 15.93
N GLY A 1060 -15.34 -23.53 14.88
CA GLY A 1060 -14.87 -24.13 13.63
C GLY A 1060 -15.96 -24.48 12.60
N LYS A 1061 -15.61 -25.36 11.64
CA LYS A 1061 -16.53 -25.80 10.57
C LYS A 1061 -17.64 -26.69 11.14
N PRO A 1062 -18.91 -26.52 10.73
CA PRO A 1062 -19.99 -27.40 11.16
C PRO A 1062 -19.70 -28.87 10.83
N GLN A 1063 -20.03 -29.79 11.74
CA GLN A 1063 -19.85 -31.22 11.56
C GLN A 1063 -21.17 -31.89 11.16
N LEU A 1064 -21.15 -32.69 10.08
CA LEU A 1064 -22.31 -33.48 9.67
C LEU A 1064 -22.56 -34.60 10.69
N ILE A 1065 -23.76 -34.64 11.26
CA ILE A 1065 -24.18 -35.69 12.17
C ILE A 1065 -24.60 -36.90 11.33
N SER A 1066 -23.83 -37.98 11.45
CA SER A 1066 -24.07 -39.28 10.82
C SER A 1066 -25.20 -40.05 11.50
#